data_AF-A0A1F4ZV80-F1
#
_entry.id   AF-A0A1F4ZV80-F1
#
_cell.length_a   1.000
_cell.length_b   1.000
_cell.length_c   1.000
_cell.angle_alpha   90.00
_cell.angle_beta   90.00
_cell.angle_gamma   90.00
#
_symmetry.space_group_name_H-M   'P 1'
#
loop_
_entity.id
_entity.type
_entity.pdbx_description
1 polymer ?
#
loop_
_entity_poly.entity_id
_entity_poly.type
_entity_poly.pdbx_seq_one_letter_code
_entity_poly.pdbx_strand_id
1 'polypeptide(L)'
;MVSEKANQIGTSPTLKISAKARAMRAEGIDVIDLSVGEPDFNTPANVKAAGVKAIEDNFTKYTENEGIPELKKAVIDRLREDHGLSYAPGEVIISTGAKSSLFHLLQALVNEGEEVIIPAPYWVTYPHLVTLAKGKPVVVPTREEHGFLLTPEALKAAITPATKAVLLNNPSNPTGATYARPQLEALAAVIRGEDLYVIADEIYGKLVYDGFAFTPFASLGEDVKKKTILIDGVSKSYSMTGWRIGYAAGPADIIGAMAKIQSHTTSNPCSISQKAALEALRGPQHEVSRMAAEFQRRRNYVFMRLQAVAGLSCFKPQGAFYLFPNVSSFYDKEFQGMRMRNSYGLAYYLLKEARLAIVPGDAFAADEHIRLSYATSMENLEKGLDRIVKALSDLKPSRKARVAALNNTQTRVRKSVPVEPAVTVPLRDALAAEMENHLVSSPVYEWNVNIQGVIVRLRTNVAHLYDFWMENWYPSPLEGGLEPHGVLYAVDGIAGREPRAYFNSETRTGVLVNTDAYGPVRSLALGLVMDTAERMLLSHGVRGMVAEVGGRLLALVGPPGTRKTELFFDLLRDGRFRLHSTDQFFVRHAGDGPVADNVERKLYLPTNTVESRPPLAPLFDASKCENVVVKKEDCQNAACLRGEDCRLDRGSLFCYKASKESHALLDPGWLGSASYARRGVLRWVFLLRNDPTSPAVVELDREEALRLLESGEIPGQKKGLGSSGNAPYFNPHLLASSPERMELHKNLWRRLLQDVSVYLFNSGAGGAADLKKAVTGVED
;
A
#
# COMPACT_ATOMS: atom_id res chain seq x y z
N MET A 1 -26.02 4.55 5.07
CA MET A 1 -24.62 4.85 4.69
C MET A 1 -23.99 5.69 5.78
N VAL A 2 -22.74 5.40 6.16
CA VAL A 2 -21.97 6.20 7.13
C VAL A 2 -21.20 7.30 6.39
N SER A 3 -20.86 8.42 7.05
CA SER A 3 -20.14 9.56 6.44
C SER A 3 -18.81 9.16 5.79
N GLU A 4 -18.40 9.89 4.75
CA GLU A 4 -17.12 9.69 4.06
C GLU A 4 -15.92 9.77 5.03
N LYS A 5 -15.92 10.74 5.95
CA LYS A 5 -14.90 10.90 6.99
C LYS A 5 -14.71 9.63 7.82
N ALA A 6 -15.80 8.94 8.16
CA ALA A 6 -15.74 7.69 8.92
C ALA A 6 -15.18 6.53 8.08
N ASN A 7 -15.50 6.47 6.78
CA ASN A 7 -14.99 5.44 5.87
C ASN A 7 -13.48 5.61 5.57
N GLN A 8 -12.95 6.83 5.65
CA GLN A 8 -11.53 7.11 5.46
C GLN A 8 -10.64 6.66 6.65
N ILE A 9 -11.24 6.35 7.81
CA ILE A 9 -10.52 5.86 8.98
C ILE A 9 -10.48 4.33 8.94
N GLY A 10 -9.35 3.78 8.47
CA GLY A 10 -9.13 2.34 8.43
C GLY A 10 -9.21 1.68 9.82
N THR A 11 -9.56 0.40 9.86
CA THR A 11 -9.47 -0.39 11.11
C THR A 11 -8.00 -0.60 11.46
N SER A 12 -7.56 -0.09 12.61
CA SER A 12 -6.17 -0.20 13.06
C SER A 12 -5.72 -1.67 13.14
N PRO A 13 -4.58 -2.05 12.52
CA PRO A 13 -3.99 -3.39 12.66
C PRO A 13 -3.76 -3.81 14.12
N THR A 14 -3.48 -2.83 14.99
CA THR A 14 -3.38 -3.01 16.45
C THR A 14 -4.66 -3.61 17.05
N LEU A 15 -5.84 -3.19 16.57
CA LEU A 15 -7.13 -3.67 17.09
C LEU A 15 -7.35 -5.17 16.77
N LYS A 16 -6.86 -5.67 15.63
CA LYS A 16 -7.00 -7.09 15.27
C LYS A 16 -6.17 -8.01 16.18
N ILE A 17 -4.92 -7.62 16.45
CA ILE A 17 -4.03 -8.36 17.36
C ILE A 17 -4.56 -8.30 18.79
N SER A 18 -4.97 -7.11 19.28
CA SER A 18 -5.55 -6.96 20.61
C SER A 18 -6.86 -7.73 20.78
N ALA A 19 -7.73 -7.77 19.76
CA ALA A 19 -8.96 -8.57 19.79
C ALA A 19 -8.67 -10.07 19.87
N LYS A 20 -7.70 -10.56 19.08
CA LYS A 20 -7.31 -11.98 19.12
C LYS A 20 -6.64 -12.34 20.46
N ALA A 21 -5.78 -11.49 21.00
CA ALA A 21 -5.17 -11.68 22.32
C ALA A 21 -6.23 -11.75 23.43
N ARG A 22 -7.25 -10.89 23.38
CA ARG A 22 -8.38 -10.91 24.31
C ARG A 22 -9.20 -12.19 24.19
N ALA A 23 -9.49 -12.65 22.97
CA ALA A 23 -10.20 -13.91 22.74
C ALA A 23 -9.40 -15.11 23.30
N MET A 24 -8.09 -15.17 23.06
CA MET A 24 -7.22 -16.22 23.61
C MET A 24 -7.21 -16.22 25.15
N ARG A 25 -7.15 -15.04 25.78
CA ARG A 25 -7.27 -14.95 27.25
C ARG A 25 -8.63 -15.42 27.76
N ALA A 26 -9.71 -15.11 27.06
CA ALA A 26 -11.05 -15.57 27.40
C ALA A 26 -11.19 -17.11 27.28
N GLU A 27 -10.40 -17.72 26.39
CA GLU A 27 -10.24 -19.18 26.26
C GLU A 27 -9.31 -19.79 27.34
N GLY A 28 -8.83 -19.00 28.30
CA GLY A 28 -7.93 -19.46 29.38
C GLY A 28 -6.46 -19.58 28.97
N ILE A 29 -6.06 -19.06 27.80
CA ILE A 29 -4.68 -19.09 27.33
C ILE A 29 -3.88 -17.97 28.00
N ASP A 30 -2.74 -18.31 28.60
CA ASP A 30 -1.80 -17.35 29.18
C ASP A 30 -1.08 -16.52 28.11
N VAL A 31 -1.64 -15.35 27.81
CA VAL A 31 -1.09 -14.38 26.84
C VAL A 31 -0.43 -13.22 27.56
N ILE A 32 0.88 -13.04 27.32
CA ILE A 32 1.64 -11.87 27.74
C ILE A 32 1.40 -10.75 26.73
N ASP A 33 1.07 -9.56 27.21
CA ASP A 33 0.72 -8.43 26.35
C ASP A 33 1.70 -7.28 26.57
N LEU A 34 2.58 -7.12 25.59
CA LEU A 34 3.55 -6.04 25.49
C LEU A 34 3.08 -4.98 24.47
N SER A 35 1.79 -4.99 24.11
CA SER A 35 1.20 -4.03 23.17
C SER A 35 0.65 -2.79 23.86
N VAL A 36 0.28 -2.90 25.13
CA VAL A 36 -0.44 -1.85 25.87
C VAL A 36 0.47 -0.69 26.25
N GLY A 37 0.03 0.53 25.94
CA GLY A 37 0.75 1.76 26.23
C GLY A 37 0.36 2.44 27.55
N GLU A 38 0.20 1.67 28.63
CA GLU A 38 -0.29 2.15 29.93
C GLU A 38 0.64 1.68 31.05
N PRO A 39 1.03 2.56 32.00
CA PRO A 39 1.75 2.15 33.20
C PRO A 39 0.99 1.10 34.01
N ASP A 40 1.69 0.08 34.48
CA ASP A 40 1.18 -0.99 35.37
C ASP A 40 1.12 -0.56 36.84
N PHE A 41 1.64 0.62 37.17
CA PHE A 41 1.53 1.18 38.51
C PHE A 41 0.09 1.59 38.81
N ASN A 42 -0.30 1.51 40.07
CA ASN A 42 -1.51 2.15 40.54
C ASN A 42 -1.37 3.68 40.48
N THR A 43 -2.48 4.39 40.25
CA THR A 43 -2.55 5.84 40.52
C THR A 43 -2.06 6.13 41.97
N PRO A 44 -1.22 7.16 42.20
CA PRO A 44 -0.71 7.51 43.53
C PRO A 44 -1.82 7.66 44.59
N ALA A 45 -1.51 7.28 45.83
CA ALA A 45 -2.52 7.21 46.90
C ALA A 45 -3.14 8.57 47.23
N ASN A 46 -2.33 9.64 47.27
CA ASN A 46 -2.81 11.01 47.46
C ASN A 46 -3.78 11.45 46.35
N VAL A 47 -3.46 11.10 45.10
CA VAL A 47 -4.30 11.39 43.93
C VAL A 47 -5.63 10.63 43.99
N LYS A 48 -5.61 9.35 44.38
CA LYS A 48 -6.82 8.56 44.60
C LYS A 48 -7.69 9.20 45.70
N ALA A 49 -7.08 9.57 46.82
CA ALA A 49 -7.79 10.21 47.94
C ALA A 49 -8.43 11.54 47.52
N ALA A 50 -7.76 12.35 46.70
CA ALA A 50 -8.33 13.59 46.17
C ALA A 50 -9.54 13.35 45.27
N GLY A 51 -9.51 12.30 44.44
CA GLY A 51 -10.66 11.87 43.64
C GLY A 51 -11.84 11.38 44.50
N VAL A 52 -11.57 10.54 45.52
CA VAL A 52 -12.59 10.08 46.47
C VAL A 52 -13.20 11.25 47.23
N LYS A 53 -12.37 12.16 47.73
CA LYS A 53 -12.82 13.36 48.42
C LYS A 53 -13.71 14.24 47.54
N ALA A 54 -13.39 14.38 46.24
CA ALA A 54 -14.23 15.13 45.31
C ALA A 54 -15.63 14.50 45.16
N ILE A 55 -15.74 13.18 45.25
CA ILE A 55 -17.03 12.47 45.25
C ILE A 55 -17.77 12.74 46.56
N GLU A 56 -17.10 12.58 47.71
CA GLU A 56 -17.68 12.80 49.04
C GLU A 56 -18.16 14.24 49.24
N ASP A 57 -17.39 15.21 48.75
CA ASP A 57 -17.71 16.65 48.80
C ASP A 57 -18.76 17.06 47.73
N ASN A 58 -19.35 16.10 46.99
CA ASN A 58 -20.32 16.32 45.92
C ASN A 58 -19.84 17.27 44.80
N PHE A 59 -18.55 17.23 44.46
CA PHE A 59 -17.98 17.99 43.33
C PHE A 59 -18.32 17.32 41.97
N THR A 60 -19.62 17.20 41.69
CA THR A 60 -20.21 16.39 40.61
C THR A 60 -20.97 17.20 39.56
N LYS A 61 -20.94 18.53 39.66
CA LYS A 61 -21.62 19.44 38.73
C LYS A 61 -20.70 19.83 37.57
N TYR A 62 -21.28 20.50 36.57
CA TYR A 62 -20.50 21.12 35.49
C TYR A 62 -19.43 22.05 36.07
N THR A 63 -18.28 22.04 35.42
CA THR A 63 -17.18 22.96 35.70
C THR A 63 -16.98 23.86 34.50
N GLU A 64 -16.06 24.82 34.58
CA GLU A 64 -15.70 25.64 33.42
C GLU A 64 -15.25 24.75 32.26
N ASN A 65 -15.69 25.09 31.05
CA ASN A 65 -15.42 24.30 29.84
C ASN A 65 -13.93 24.06 29.63
N GLU A 66 -13.09 25.05 29.95
CA GLU A 66 -11.63 24.97 29.81
C GLU A 66 -10.93 24.28 31.00
N GLY A 67 -11.69 23.84 32.01
CA GLY A 67 -11.21 23.27 33.25
C GLY A 67 -11.22 24.25 34.42
N ILE A 68 -11.25 23.71 35.63
CA ILE A 68 -11.33 24.49 36.88
C ILE A 68 -10.12 25.44 37.04
N PRO A 69 -10.32 26.68 37.52
CA PRO A 69 -9.24 27.67 37.64
C PRO A 69 -8.03 27.18 38.43
N GLU A 70 -8.24 26.44 39.52
CA GLU A 70 -7.16 25.91 40.33
C GLU A 70 -6.30 24.86 39.61
N LEU A 71 -6.88 24.09 38.68
CA LEU A 71 -6.15 23.11 37.88
C LEU A 71 -5.36 23.80 36.77
N LYS A 72 -5.95 24.80 36.09
CA LYS A 72 -5.23 25.63 35.12
C LYS A 72 -4.02 26.30 35.77
N LYS A 73 -4.19 26.86 36.98
CA LYS A 73 -3.10 27.41 37.78
C LYS A 73 -2.03 26.35 38.10
N ALA A 74 -2.42 25.14 38.51
CA ALA A 74 -1.48 24.07 38.82
C ALA A 74 -0.67 23.62 37.59
N VAL A 75 -1.26 23.60 36.39
CA VAL A 75 -0.53 23.36 35.14
C VAL A 75 0.50 24.46 34.89
N ILE A 76 0.11 25.73 35.01
CA ILE A 76 1.01 26.88 34.82
C ILE A 76 2.18 26.84 35.80
N ASP A 77 1.88 26.61 37.09
CA ASP A 77 2.90 26.53 38.13
C ASP A 77 3.87 25.37 37.85
N ARG A 78 3.34 24.20 37.46
CA ARG A 78 4.15 23.02 37.13
C ARG A 78 5.04 23.23 35.90
N LEU A 79 4.53 23.85 34.84
CA LEU A 79 5.32 24.21 33.66
C LEU A 79 6.42 25.23 33.98
N ARG A 80 6.17 26.16 34.91
CA ARG A 80 7.18 27.11 35.38
C ARG A 80 8.25 26.42 36.24
N GLU A 81 7.84 25.59 37.20
CA GLU A 81 8.74 24.88 38.10
C GLU A 81 9.64 23.89 37.35
N ASP A 82 9.06 23.08 36.45
CA ASP A 82 9.77 21.99 35.79
C ASP A 82 10.60 22.50 34.60
N HIS A 83 10.16 23.59 33.93
CA HIS A 83 10.71 23.99 32.64
C HIS A 83 10.94 25.50 32.45
N GLY A 84 10.65 26.32 33.46
CA GLY A 84 10.78 27.78 33.35
C GLY A 84 9.76 28.44 32.42
N LEU A 85 8.72 27.72 31.97
CA LEU A 85 7.70 28.23 31.07
C LEU A 85 6.59 28.97 31.83
N SER A 86 6.29 30.20 31.41
CA SER A 86 5.18 30.98 31.98
C SER A 86 4.05 31.15 30.98
N TYR A 87 2.82 30.86 31.40
CA TYR A 87 1.59 31.04 30.62
C TYR A 87 0.55 31.78 31.47
N ALA A 88 -0.34 32.52 30.81
CA ALA A 88 -1.53 33.09 31.42
C ALA A 88 -2.68 32.06 31.48
N PRO A 89 -3.69 32.26 32.34
CA PRO A 89 -4.85 31.36 32.40
C PRO A 89 -5.55 31.17 31.04
N GLY A 90 -5.63 32.21 30.19
CA GLY A 90 -6.23 32.10 28.85
C GLY A 90 -5.38 31.34 27.82
N GLU A 91 -4.15 30.97 28.18
CA GLU A 91 -3.21 30.23 27.32
C GLU A 91 -3.17 28.73 27.68
N VAL A 92 -4.08 28.26 28.54
CA VAL A 92 -4.16 26.86 28.98
C VAL A 92 -5.59 26.33 28.92
N ILE A 93 -5.77 25.12 28.40
CA ILE A 93 -7.04 24.39 28.39
C ILE A 93 -6.86 22.96 28.91
N ILE A 94 -7.79 22.49 29.74
CA ILE A 94 -7.89 21.11 30.21
C ILE A 94 -8.92 20.35 29.36
N SER A 95 -8.59 19.14 28.94
CA SER A 95 -9.42 18.29 28.08
C SER A 95 -9.51 16.86 28.62
N THR A 96 -10.41 16.05 28.02
CA THR A 96 -10.64 14.64 28.35
C THR A 96 -9.50 13.70 27.88
N GLY A 97 -8.28 14.00 28.33
CA GLY A 97 -7.02 13.37 27.94
C GLY A 97 -6.34 14.07 26.77
N ALA A 98 -5.01 13.88 26.65
CA ALA A 98 -4.19 14.51 25.61
C ALA A 98 -4.65 14.20 24.18
N LYS A 99 -5.26 13.02 23.95
CA LYS A 99 -5.89 12.68 22.66
C LYS A 99 -7.01 13.67 22.28
N SER A 100 -7.83 14.09 23.25
CA SER A 100 -8.86 15.12 23.02
C SER A 100 -8.23 16.48 22.82
N SER A 101 -7.15 16.82 23.54
CA SER A 101 -6.39 18.06 23.31
C SER A 101 -5.87 18.13 21.87
N LEU A 102 -5.25 17.06 21.35
CA LEU A 102 -4.81 16.96 19.95
C LEU A 102 -5.96 17.07 18.95
N PHE A 103 -7.08 16.40 19.23
CA PHE A 103 -8.26 16.47 18.37
C PHE A 103 -8.81 17.89 18.30
N HIS A 104 -9.03 18.56 19.45
CA HIS A 104 -9.53 19.93 19.50
C HIS A 104 -8.55 20.90 18.84
N LEU A 105 -7.24 20.73 19.05
CA LEU A 105 -6.20 21.54 18.41
C LEU A 105 -6.26 21.40 16.90
N LEU A 106 -6.26 20.18 16.36
CA LEU A 106 -6.26 19.98 14.91
C LEU A 106 -7.56 20.48 14.26
N GLN A 107 -8.71 20.34 14.91
CA GLN A 107 -9.98 20.91 14.43
C GLN A 107 -10.01 22.44 14.50
N ALA A 108 -9.31 23.05 15.46
CA ALA A 108 -9.21 24.50 15.60
C ALA A 108 -8.16 25.11 14.65
N LEU A 109 -7.13 24.35 14.32
CA LEU A 109 -5.93 24.86 13.64
C LEU A 109 -5.94 24.61 12.12
N VAL A 110 -6.48 23.47 11.67
CA VAL A 110 -6.29 22.96 10.31
C VAL A 110 -7.54 23.17 9.47
N ASN A 111 -7.39 23.82 8.31
CA ASN A 111 -8.41 23.92 7.28
C ASN A 111 -8.33 22.78 6.26
N GLU A 112 -9.36 22.66 5.43
CA GLU A 112 -9.41 21.68 4.34
C GLU A 112 -8.24 21.85 3.36
N GLY A 113 -7.49 20.78 3.14
CA GLY A 113 -6.33 20.76 2.24
C GLY A 113 -5.00 21.24 2.85
N GLU A 114 -5.02 21.85 4.04
CA GLU A 114 -3.79 22.25 4.73
C GLU A 114 -2.98 21.03 5.20
N GLU A 115 -1.66 21.18 5.19
CA GLU A 115 -0.71 20.11 5.45
C GLU A 115 -0.21 20.13 6.91
N VAL A 116 -0.10 18.94 7.51
CA VAL A 116 0.54 18.76 8.81
C VAL A 116 1.68 17.76 8.65
N ILE A 117 2.91 18.20 8.93
CA ILE A 117 4.12 17.39 8.85
C ILE A 117 4.19 16.46 10.07
N ILE A 118 4.41 15.17 9.83
CA ILE A 118 4.47 14.13 10.86
C ILE A 118 5.71 13.24 10.62
N PRO A 119 6.73 13.27 11.48
CA PRO A 119 7.87 12.36 11.38
C PRO A 119 7.46 10.91 11.63
N ALA A 120 7.81 9.98 10.75
CA ALA A 120 7.68 8.54 10.97
C ALA A 120 8.99 7.97 11.54
N PRO A 121 8.95 7.02 12.50
CA PRO A 121 7.75 6.36 13.02
C PRO A 121 6.91 7.26 13.95
N TYR A 122 5.58 7.24 13.78
CA TYR A 122 4.65 8.14 14.50
C TYR A 122 3.61 7.36 15.32
N TRP A 123 2.99 7.98 16.32
CA TRP A 123 1.82 7.39 16.98
C TRP A 123 0.62 7.32 16.02
N VAL A 124 0.06 6.12 15.86
CA VAL A 124 -0.98 5.75 14.88
C VAL A 124 -2.14 6.75 14.73
N THR A 125 -2.47 7.49 15.78
CA THR A 125 -3.62 8.42 15.78
C THR A 125 -3.34 9.73 15.06
N TYR A 126 -2.09 10.22 15.01
CA TYR A 126 -1.77 11.54 14.45
C TYR A 126 -2.29 11.76 13.02
N PRO A 127 -1.96 10.93 12.01
CA PRO A 127 -2.43 11.17 10.64
C PRO A 127 -3.96 11.13 10.54
N HIS A 128 -4.63 10.27 11.32
CA HIS A 128 -6.08 10.18 11.31
C HIS A 128 -6.76 11.41 11.90
N LEU A 129 -6.18 12.06 12.92
CA LEU A 129 -6.73 13.31 13.44
C LEU A 129 -6.61 14.45 12.43
N VAL A 130 -5.51 14.49 11.67
CA VAL A 130 -5.32 15.45 10.56
C VAL A 130 -6.37 15.22 9.49
N THR A 131 -6.56 13.98 9.04
CA THR A 131 -7.60 13.63 8.05
C THR A 131 -9.02 13.94 8.56
N LEU A 132 -9.31 13.76 9.85
CA LEU A 132 -10.61 14.11 10.45
C LEU A 132 -10.92 15.62 10.37
N ALA A 133 -9.87 16.46 10.46
CA ALA A 133 -9.94 17.90 10.24
C ALA A 133 -9.95 18.29 8.74
N LYS A 134 -9.97 17.30 7.83
CA LYS A 134 -9.80 17.45 6.38
C LYS A 134 -8.43 18.00 5.94
N GLY A 135 -7.45 17.97 6.83
CA GLY A 135 -6.06 18.24 6.47
C GLY A 135 -5.40 17.06 5.77
N LYS A 136 -4.20 17.30 5.24
CA LYS A 136 -3.35 16.32 4.59
C LYS A 136 -2.13 16.00 5.48
N PRO A 137 -2.01 14.78 6.02
CA PRO A 137 -0.81 14.38 6.73
C PRO A 137 0.37 14.21 5.76
N VAL A 138 1.46 14.94 6.00
CA VAL A 138 2.73 14.82 5.24
C VAL A 138 3.71 14.02 6.09
N VAL A 139 3.84 12.73 5.77
CA VAL A 139 4.70 11.81 6.54
C VAL A 139 6.15 11.95 6.08
N VAL A 140 7.06 12.23 7.02
CA VAL A 140 8.50 12.35 6.75
C VAL A 140 9.24 11.17 7.41
N PRO A 141 9.78 10.21 6.64
CA PRO A 141 10.45 9.05 7.21
C PRO A 141 11.79 9.43 7.86
N THR A 142 12.00 8.94 9.09
CA THR A 142 13.28 8.99 9.80
C THR A 142 13.91 7.60 9.86
N ARG A 143 15.18 7.50 10.29
CA ARG A 143 15.95 6.25 10.29
C ARG A 143 16.51 5.91 11.67
N GLU A 144 16.60 4.61 11.97
CA GLU A 144 17.18 4.09 13.21
C GLU A 144 18.64 4.56 13.41
N GLU A 145 19.43 4.57 12.33
CA GLU A 145 20.83 5.03 12.31
C GLU A 145 21.00 6.52 12.70
N HIS A 146 19.91 7.29 12.63
CA HIS A 146 19.84 8.70 13.04
C HIS A 146 18.97 8.89 14.28
N GLY A 147 18.71 7.81 15.04
CA GLY A 147 17.93 7.84 16.28
C GLY A 147 16.45 8.12 16.09
N PHE A 148 15.91 7.92 14.88
CA PHE A 148 14.52 8.25 14.52
C PHE A 148 14.14 9.73 14.69
N LEU A 149 15.12 10.63 14.55
CA LEU A 149 14.90 12.06 14.70
C LEU A 149 14.71 12.74 13.34
N LEU A 150 13.78 13.69 13.29
CA LEU A 150 13.62 14.59 12.15
C LEU A 150 14.83 15.51 12.07
N THR A 151 15.42 15.65 10.88
CA THR A 151 16.51 16.59 10.66
C THR A 151 15.99 17.94 10.14
N PRO A 152 16.73 19.04 10.34
CA PRO A 152 16.38 20.35 9.79
C PRO A 152 16.20 20.33 8.27
N GLU A 153 17.04 19.57 7.56
CA GLU A 153 17.00 19.45 6.10
C GLU A 153 15.73 18.73 5.64
N ALA A 154 15.37 17.63 6.31
CA ALA A 154 14.16 16.88 6.02
C ALA A 154 12.90 17.71 6.35
N LEU A 155 12.92 18.47 7.44
CA LEU A 155 11.85 19.40 7.78
C LEU A 155 11.70 20.47 6.68
N LYS A 156 12.79 21.15 6.32
CA LYS A 156 12.77 22.19 5.29
C LYS A 156 12.29 21.68 3.94
N ALA A 157 12.68 20.46 3.55
CA ALA A 157 12.24 19.84 2.30
C ALA A 157 10.75 19.45 2.29
N ALA A 158 10.15 19.23 3.46
CA ALA A 158 8.74 18.86 3.60
C ALA A 158 7.81 20.07 3.71
N ILE A 159 8.33 21.27 3.98
CA ILE A 159 7.55 22.49 4.10
C ILE A 159 7.09 22.96 2.72
N THR A 160 5.80 23.27 2.63
CA THR A 160 5.12 23.84 1.46
C THR A 160 4.30 25.06 1.90
N PRO A 161 3.80 25.89 0.95
CA PRO A 161 2.87 26.96 1.29
C PRO A 161 1.57 26.50 1.96
N ALA A 162 1.22 25.21 1.85
CA ALA A 162 0.05 24.63 2.51
C ALA A 162 0.36 24.11 3.92
N THR A 163 1.63 24.10 4.35
CA THR A 163 2.04 23.57 5.65
C THR A 163 1.55 24.46 6.78
N LYS A 164 0.62 23.93 7.58
CA LYS A 164 0.04 24.62 8.73
C LYS A 164 0.79 24.36 10.02
N ALA A 165 1.27 23.12 10.19
CA ALA A 165 1.98 22.73 11.40
C ALA A 165 2.95 21.58 11.19
N VAL A 166 3.93 21.48 12.09
CA VAL A 166 4.74 20.28 12.31
C VAL A 166 4.36 19.67 13.67
N LEU A 167 4.11 18.35 13.69
CA LEU A 167 3.82 17.61 14.91
C LEU A 167 5.07 16.86 15.37
N LEU A 168 5.60 17.27 16.52
CA LEU A 168 6.77 16.65 17.16
C LEU A 168 6.33 15.94 18.43
N ASN A 169 6.61 14.63 18.53
CA ASN A 169 6.40 13.85 19.75
C ASN A 169 7.74 13.54 20.40
N ASN A 170 7.96 14.09 21.61
CA ASN A 170 9.24 14.06 22.30
C ASN A 170 9.04 13.94 23.82
N PRO A 171 9.43 12.82 24.47
CA PRO A 171 9.89 11.56 23.91
C PRO A 171 8.85 10.86 23.02
N SER A 172 9.32 10.10 22.02
CA SER A 172 8.47 9.52 20.97
C SER A 172 7.79 8.18 21.36
N ASN A 173 6.53 8.02 20.95
CA ASN A 173 5.88 6.74 20.71
C ASN A 173 5.79 6.53 19.19
N PRO A 174 6.44 5.50 18.61
CA PRO A 174 6.81 4.23 19.26
C PRO A 174 8.30 4.06 19.64
N THR A 175 9.18 5.01 19.32
CA THR A 175 10.63 4.75 19.32
C THR A 175 11.31 4.97 20.67
N GLY A 176 10.71 5.74 21.57
CA GLY A 176 11.35 6.25 22.79
C GLY A 176 12.51 7.21 22.52
N ALA A 177 12.63 7.71 21.29
CA ALA A 177 13.63 8.70 20.90
C ALA A 177 13.35 10.05 21.56
N THR A 178 14.43 10.77 21.84
CA THR A 178 14.40 12.10 22.46
C THR A 178 15.30 13.04 21.69
N TYR A 179 14.88 14.29 21.54
CA TYR A 179 15.71 15.32 20.94
C TYR A 179 16.51 16.05 22.00
N ALA A 180 17.83 16.08 21.86
CA ALA A 180 18.68 16.96 22.65
C ALA A 180 18.44 18.43 22.28
N ARG A 181 18.72 19.34 23.21
CA ARG A 181 18.53 20.78 23.00
C ARG A 181 19.12 21.32 21.68
N PRO A 182 20.38 21.01 21.28
CA PRO A 182 20.93 21.51 20.02
C PRO A 182 20.15 21.04 18.78
N GLN A 183 19.58 19.82 18.83
CA GLN A 183 18.77 19.29 17.73
C GLN A 183 17.43 20.03 17.63
N LEU A 184 16.80 20.33 18.77
CA LEU A 184 15.58 21.14 18.79
C LEU A 184 15.85 22.58 18.36
N GLU A 185 16.98 23.18 18.75
CA GLU A 185 17.40 24.52 18.32
C GLU A 185 17.59 24.59 16.79
N ALA A 186 18.15 23.53 16.19
CA ALA A 186 18.30 23.43 14.74
C ALA A 186 16.95 23.34 14.01
N LEU A 187 15.98 22.59 14.55
CA LEU A 187 14.61 22.58 14.03
C LEU A 187 13.93 23.95 14.20
N ALA A 188 14.08 24.57 15.38
CA ALA A 188 13.55 25.89 15.66
C ALA A 188 14.11 26.96 14.72
N ALA A 189 15.37 26.85 14.31
CA ALA A 189 15.97 27.75 13.32
C ALA A 189 15.24 27.69 11.96
N VAL A 190 14.81 26.51 11.51
CA VAL A 190 13.97 26.37 10.30
C VAL A 190 12.60 27.01 10.54
N ILE A 191 11.95 26.70 11.66
CA ILE A 191 10.57 27.15 11.99
C ILE A 191 10.46 28.67 12.15
N ARG A 192 11.53 29.35 12.59
CA ARG A 192 11.54 30.81 12.72
C ARG A 192 11.25 31.52 11.40
N GLY A 193 11.73 30.98 10.28
CA GLY A 193 11.55 31.54 8.94
C GLY A 193 10.18 31.30 8.30
N GLU A 194 9.31 30.51 8.93
CA GLU A 194 8.13 29.94 8.28
C GLU A 194 6.84 30.29 9.04
N ASP A 195 5.73 30.50 8.34
CA ASP A 195 4.42 30.79 8.97
C ASP A 195 3.67 29.50 9.30
N LEU A 196 4.21 28.72 10.23
CA LEU A 196 3.64 27.46 10.69
C LEU A 196 3.74 27.31 12.22
N TYR A 197 2.90 26.44 12.76
CA TYR A 197 2.88 26.09 14.18
C TYR A 197 3.65 24.81 14.49
N VAL A 198 4.05 24.64 15.74
CA VAL A 198 4.60 23.39 16.27
C VAL A 198 3.62 22.80 17.25
N ILE A 199 3.15 21.58 16.97
CA ILE A 199 2.39 20.77 17.90
C ILE A 199 3.39 19.90 18.65
N ALA A 200 3.71 20.28 19.89
CA ALA A 200 4.68 19.57 20.72
C ALA A 200 3.96 18.61 21.66
N ASP A 201 3.84 17.33 21.27
CA ASP A 201 3.31 16.28 22.14
C ASP A 201 4.42 15.78 23.08
N GLU A 202 4.39 16.27 24.30
CA GLU A 202 5.40 16.08 25.33
C GLU A 202 4.88 15.24 26.51
N ILE A 203 3.84 14.43 26.28
CA ILE A 203 3.16 13.59 27.28
C ILE A 203 4.09 12.60 28.02
N TYR A 204 5.28 12.35 27.49
CA TYR A 204 6.31 11.48 28.09
C TYR A 204 7.48 12.27 28.71
N GLY A 205 7.43 13.61 28.78
CA GLY A 205 8.56 14.47 29.15
C GLY A 205 9.15 14.21 30.53
N LYS A 206 8.35 13.68 31.48
CA LYS A 206 8.84 13.24 32.81
C LYS A 206 9.39 11.82 32.85
N LEU A 207 9.22 11.05 31.79
CA LEU A 207 9.67 9.66 31.68
C LEU A 207 10.90 9.60 30.80
N VAL A 208 11.99 10.19 31.30
CA VAL A 208 13.32 10.24 30.66
C VAL A 208 14.36 9.53 31.52
N TYR A 209 15.41 9.03 30.86
CA TYR A 209 16.36 8.08 31.44
C TYR A 209 17.81 8.53 31.27
N ASP A 210 18.71 7.84 31.96
CA ASP A 210 20.17 8.03 31.83
C ASP A 210 20.61 9.48 32.14
N GLY A 211 19.87 10.20 32.99
CA GLY A 211 20.12 11.60 33.31
C GLY A 211 19.83 12.58 32.16
N PHE A 212 19.08 12.15 31.14
CA PHE A 212 18.73 13.00 30.00
C PHE A 212 17.94 14.23 30.45
N ALA A 213 18.43 15.42 30.09
CA ALA A 213 17.79 16.69 30.38
C ALA A 213 16.72 17.00 29.32
N PHE A 214 15.46 16.73 29.64
CA PHE A 214 14.34 17.04 28.77
C PHE A 214 14.23 18.56 28.52
N THR A 215 14.01 18.94 27.26
CA THR A 215 13.83 20.34 26.84
C THR A 215 12.50 20.46 26.11
N PRO A 216 11.48 21.13 26.69
CA PRO A 216 10.27 21.46 25.97
C PRO A 216 10.57 22.34 24.76
N PHE A 217 9.91 22.12 23.63
CA PHE A 217 10.16 22.90 22.42
C PHE A 217 9.88 24.40 22.63
N ALA A 218 8.83 24.71 23.39
CA ALA A 218 8.46 26.08 23.75
C ALA A 218 9.52 26.81 24.61
N SER A 219 10.44 26.09 25.26
CA SER A 219 11.46 26.69 26.14
C SER A 219 12.66 27.28 25.39
N LEU A 220 12.74 27.09 24.06
CA LEU A 220 13.87 27.51 23.23
C LEU A 220 13.90 29.02 22.93
N GLY A 221 12.84 29.75 23.30
CA GLY A 221 12.73 31.20 23.11
C GLY A 221 11.27 31.65 23.08
N GLU A 222 11.01 32.92 23.43
CA GLU A 222 9.65 33.48 23.41
C GLU A 222 9.06 33.56 22.00
N ASP A 223 9.89 33.70 20.96
CA ASP A 223 9.47 33.64 19.56
C ASP A 223 9.01 32.23 19.16
N VAL A 224 9.71 31.19 19.64
CA VAL A 224 9.36 29.78 19.42
C VAL A 224 8.10 29.40 20.20
N LYS A 225 8.01 29.83 21.46
CA LYS A 225 6.84 29.62 22.33
C LYS A 225 5.56 30.15 21.69
N LYS A 226 5.59 31.34 21.07
CA LYS A 226 4.43 31.92 20.35
C LYS A 226 3.95 31.08 19.16
N LYS A 227 4.79 30.20 18.62
CA LYS A 227 4.42 29.27 17.54
C LYS A 227 4.14 27.85 18.05
N THR A 228 4.29 27.59 19.35
CA THR A 228 4.22 26.24 19.91
C THR A 228 2.92 26.03 20.68
N ILE A 229 2.23 24.94 20.38
CA ILE A 229 1.15 24.42 21.21
C ILE A 229 1.66 23.14 21.86
N LEU A 230 1.95 23.23 23.15
CA LEU A 230 2.37 22.11 23.99
C LEU A 230 1.15 21.26 24.33
N ILE A 231 1.29 19.94 24.18
CA ILE A 231 0.30 18.93 24.57
C ILE A 231 0.94 18.02 25.63
N ASP A 232 0.29 17.90 26.78
CA ASP A 232 0.76 17.05 27.88
C ASP A 232 -0.44 16.64 28.76
N GLY A 233 -0.20 15.98 29.90
CA GLY A 233 -1.25 15.47 30.77
C GLY A 233 -0.77 14.52 31.84
N VAL A 234 -1.73 14.04 32.64
CA VAL A 234 -1.41 13.20 33.81
C VAL A 234 -1.37 11.71 33.52
N SER A 235 -1.72 11.31 32.29
CA SER A 235 -1.95 9.90 31.94
C SER A 235 -0.73 9.00 32.13
N LYS A 236 0.47 9.48 31.78
CA LYS A 236 1.70 8.66 31.73
C LYS A 236 2.54 8.85 32.98
N SER A 237 2.85 10.10 33.30
CA SER A 237 3.71 10.46 34.43
C SER A 237 3.12 10.09 35.80
N TYR A 238 1.80 10.04 35.93
CA TYR A 238 1.12 9.78 37.22
C TYR A 238 0.29 8.49 37.23
N SER A 239 0.44 7.62 36.22
CA SER A 239 -0.41 6.44 36.04
C SER A 239 -1.92 6.74 36.17
N MET A 240 -2.39 7.68 35.34
CA MET A 240 -3.78 8.15 35.34
C MET A 240 -4.48 8.01 33.98
N THR A 241 -4.09 7.01 33.19
CA THR A 241 -4.68 6.66 31.89
C THR A 241 -6.20 6.62 31.88
N GLY A 242 -6.83 5.97 32.87
CA GLY A 242 -8.28 5.83 32.98
C GLY A 242 -9.02 7.09 33.44
N TRP A 243 -8.33 8.06 34.04
CA TRP A 243 -8.95 9.31 34.55
C TRP A 243 -9.26 10.32 33.45
N ARG A 244 -8.61 10.16 32.29
CA ARG A 244 -8.83 10.96 31.08
C ARG A 244 -8.65 12.46 31.29
N ILE A 245 -7.48 12.88 31.80
CA ILE A 245 -7.10 14.30 31.87
C ILE A 245 -5.82 14.56 31.07
N GLY A 246 -5.88 15.58 30.23
CA GLY A 246 -4.75 16.17 29.51
C GLY A 246 -4.96 17.66 29.36
N TYR A 247 -3.95 18.38 28.91
CA TYR A 247 -4.00 19.82 28.73
C TYR A 247 -3.21 20.26 27.50
N ALA A 248 -3.53 21.45 27.01
CA ALA A 248 -2.73 22.16 26.03
C ALA A 248 -2.33 23.53 26.58
N ALA A 249 -1.13 24.00 26.23
CA ALA A 249 -0.66 25.34 26.52
C ALA A 249 -0.09 26.00 25.25
N GLY A 250 -0.47 27.23 24.96
CA GLY A 250 -0.09 27.90 23.71
C GLY A 250 -0.78 29.25 23.51
N PRO A 251 -0.71 29.84 22.31
CA PRO A 251 -1.32 31.14 22.02
C PRO A 251 -2.80 31.21 22.39
N ALA A 252 -3.20 32.28 23.09
CA ALA A 252 -4.54 32.41 23.66
C ALA A 252 -5.68 32.36 22.63
N ASP A 253 -5.42 32.80 21.39
CA ASP A 253 -6.38 32.71 20.28
C ASP A 253 -6.61 31.27 19.83
N ILE A 254 -5.54 30.47 19.72
CA ILE A 254 -5.63 29.03 19.42
C ILE A 254 -6.31 28.27 20.56
N ILE A 255 -5.93 28.55 21.81
CA ILE A 255 -6.55 27.93 22.99
C ILE A 255 -8.03 28.30 23.09
N GLY A 256 -8.39 29.55 22.82
CA GLY A 256 -9.78 29.99 22.75
C GLY A 256 -10.57 29.31 21.63
N ALA A 257 -9.95 29.05 20.48
CA ALA A 257 -10.57 28.27 19.40
C ALA A 257 -10.77 26.80 19.80
N MET A 258 -9.79 26.18 20.47
CA MET A 258 -9.92 24.83 21.04
C MET A 258 -11.07 24.76 22.04
N ALA A 259 -11.24 25.78 22.89
CA ALA A 259 -12.33 25.87 23.85
C ALA A 259 -13.71 25.87 23.18
N LYS A 260 -13.87 26.60 22.06
CA LYS A 260 -15.11 26.62 21.26
C LYS A 260 -15.42 25.24 20.65
N ILE A 261 -14.41 24.52 20.18
CA ILE A 261 -14.63 23.14 19.71
C ILE A 261 -15.02 22.24 20.88
N GLN A 262 -14.30 22.32 22.00
CA GLN A 262 -14.54 21.49 23.19
C GLN A 262 -15.96 21.65 23.77
N SER A 263 -16.49 22.88 23.77
CA SER A 263 -17.84 23.15 24.29
C SER A 263 -18.94 22.44 23.52
N HIS A 264 -18.70 22.08 22.26
CA HIS A 264 -19.65 21.36 21.41
C HIS A 264 -19.34 19.88 21.23
N THR A 265 -18.21 19.38 21.77
CA THR A 265 -17.84 17.96 21.69
C THR A 265 -18.05 17.23 23.02
N THR A 266 -17.57 17.83 24.12
CA THR A 266 -17.54 17.17 25.44
C THR A 266 -18.00 18.05 26.59
N SER A 267 -18.11 19.38 26.39
CA SER A 267 -18.17 20.36 27.49
C SER A 267 -16.90 20.27 28.36
N ASN A 268 -17.02 20.37 29.70
CA ASN A 268 -15.86 20.26 30.59
C ASN A 268 -15.40 18.79 30.77
N PRO A 269 -14.11 18.55 31.04
CA PRO A 269 -13.65 17.23 31.47
C PRO A 269 -14.23 16.83 32.84
N CYS A 270 -14.23 15.53 33.16
CA CYS A 270 -14.80 15.00 34.41
C CYS A 270 -14.32 15.76 35.65
N SER A 271 -15.27 16.31 36.44
CA SER A 271 -15.00 17.15 37.61
C SER A 271 -14.15 16.42 38.68
N ILE A 272 -14.44 15.14 38.90
CA ILE A 272 -13.69 14.27 39.84
C ILE A 272 -12.25 14.08 39.36
N SER A 273 -12.07 13.79 38.07
CA SER A 273 -10.74 13.62 37.48
C SER A 273 -9.91 14.91 37.52
N GLN A 274 -10.55 16.07 37.39
CA GLN A 274 -9.87 17.36 37.52
C GLN A 274 -9.33 17.59 38.93
N LYS A 275 -10.09 17.25 39.98
CA LYS A 275 -9.61 17.32 41.37
C LYS A 275 -8.48 16.33 41.66
N ALA A 276 -8.54 15.12 41.09
CA ALA A 276 -7.44 14.17 41.19
C ALA A 276 -6.18 14.69 40.46
N ALA A 277 -6.32 15.23 39.25
CA ALA A 277 -5.21 15.80 38.49
C ALA A 277 -4.59 17.03 39.16
N LEU A 278 -5.40 17.84 39.86
CA LEU A 278 -4.92 18.95 40.67
C LEU A 278 -3.94 18.47 41.75
N GLU A 279 -4.31 17.40 42.47
CA GLU A 279 -3.43 16.80 43.47
C GLU A 279 -2.20 16.14 42.83
N ALA A 280 -2.33 15.53 41.65
CA ALA A 280 -1.18 14.97 40.93
C ALA A 280 -0.14 16.06 40.59
N LEU A 281 -0.60 17.24 40.15
CA LEU A 281 0.27 18.34 39.76
C LEU A 281 0.78 19.17 40.93
N ARG A 282 0.04 19.34 42.02
CA ARG A 282 0.47 20.14 43.20
C ARG A 282 1.15 19.32 44.28
N GLY A 283 0.79 18.05 44.38
CA GLY A 283 1.27 17.15 45.42
C GLY A 283 2.73 16.72 45.20
N PRO A 284 3.23 15.84 46.07
CA PRO A 284 4.61 15.35 46.01
C PRO A 284 4.93 14.63 44.69
N GLN A 285 6.10 14.92 44.12
CA GLN A 285 6.54 14.38 42.81
C GLN A 285 7.44 13.12 42.92
N HIS A 286 7.67 12.61 44.14
CA HIS A 286 8.56 11.46 44.37
C HIS A 286 8.06 10.18 43.69
N GLU A 287 6.74 9.97 43.60
CA GLU A 287 6.16 8.82 42.91
C GLU A 287 6.47 8.82 41.40
N VAL A 288 6.50 9.98 40.76
CA VAL A 288 6.89 10.10 39.35
C VAL A 288 8.35 9.68 39.17
N SER A 289 9.22 10.17 40.06
CA SER A 289 10.65 9.81 40.06
C SER A 289 10.86 8.30 40.29
N ARG A 290 10.09 7.70 41.21
CA ARG A 290 10.09 6.26 41.49
C ARG A 290 9.68 5.44 40.26
N MET A 291 8.59 5.84 39.59
CA MET A 291 8.13 5.19 38.37
C MET A 291 9.13 5.31 37.22
N ALA A 292 9.72 6.50 37.02
CA ALA A 292 10.75 6.72 36.01
C ALA A 292 11.99 5.84 36.25
N ALA A 293 12.45 5.74 37.50
CA ALA A 293 13.58 4.86 37.86
C ALA A 293 13.27 3.37 37.59
N GLU A 294 12.07 2.91 37.93
CA GLU A 294 11.65 1.53 37.65
C GLU A 294 11.48 1.27 36.15
N PHE A 295 10.94 2.22 35.37
CA PHE A 295 10.92 2.09 33.91
C PHE A 295 12.32 2.07 33.31
N GLN A 296 13.27 2.86 33.83
CA GLN A 296 14.67 2.80 33.39
C GLN A 296 15.27 1.41 33.62
N ARG A 297 15.01 0.81 34.79
CA ARG A 297 15.43 -0.56 35.11
C ARG A 297 14.84 -1.57 34.14
N ARG A 298 13.54 -1.49 33.88
CA ARG A 298 12.83 -2.37 32.92
C ARG A 298 13.37 -2.20 31.51
N ARG A 299 13.52 -0.96 31.04
CA ARG A 299 14.13 -0.65 29.75
C ARG A 299 15.51 -1.27 29.63
N ASN A 300 16.38 -1.09 30.63
CA ASN A 300 17.73 -1.66 30.63
C ASN A 300 17.71 -3.18 30.45
N TYR A 301 16.83 -3.84 31.20
CA TYR A 301 16.66 -5.28 31.11
C TYR A 301 16.19 -5.73 29.71
N VAL A 302 15.11 -5.13 29.21
CA VAL A 302 14.52 -5.50 27.91
C VAL A 302 15.51 -5.19 26.78
N PHE A 303 16.17 -4.03 26.81
CA PHE A 303 17.18 -3.65 25.83
C PHE A 303 18.35 -4.63 25.80
N MET A 304 18.95 -4.94 26.97
CA MET A 304 20.03 -5.92 27.08
C MET A 304 19.63 -7.29 26.51
N ARG A 305 18.41 -7.76 26.83
CA ARG A 305 17.88 -9.03 26.35
C ARG A 305 17.68 -9.04 24.83
N LEU A 306 17.21 -7.95 24.24
CA LEU A 306 17.03 -7.83 22.79
C LEU A 306 18.38 -7.77 22.05
N GLN A 307 19.37 -7.08 22.61
CA GLN A 307 20.73 -7.02 22.04
C GLN A 307 21.41 -8.39 21.97
N ALA A 308 21.04 -9.32 22.86
CA ALA A 308 21.56 -10.69 22.83
C ALA A 308 20.95 -11.57 21.71
N VAL A 309 19.90 -11.10 21.02
CA VAL A 309 19.23 -11.86 19.96
C VAL A 309 19.89 -11.57 18.62
N ALA A 310 20.52 -12.60 18.03
CA ALA A 310 21.12 -12.50 16.72
C ALA A 310 20.09 -12.09 15.65
N GLY A 311 20.42 -11.01 14.92
CA GLY A 311 19.57 -10.46 13.85
C GLY A 311 18.63 -9.33 14.29
N LEU A 312 18.53 -9.00 15.58
CA LEU A 312 17.84 -7.79 16.01
C LEU A 312 18.80 -6.60 16.09
N SER A 313 18.38 -5.47 15.53
CA SER A 313 18.90 -4.16 15.93
C SER A 313 17.86 -3.48 16.81
N CYS A 314 18.29 -2.68 17.76
CA CYS A 314 17.38 -1.85 18.54
C CYS A 314 18.10 -0.57 18.97
N PHE A 315 17.52 0.57 18.62
CA PHE A 315 17.86 1.85 19.22
C PHE A 315 17.60 1.83 20.73
N LYS A 316 18.53 2.40 21.53
CA LYS A 316 18.36 2.52 22.99
C LYS A 316 17.53 3.76 23.31
N PRO A 317 16.27 3.64 23.75
CA PRO A 317 15.42 4.79 24.03
C PRO A 317 15.88 5.52 25.30
N GLN A 318 15.79 6.85 25.27
CA GLN A 318 16.09 7.73 26.40
C GLN A 318 14.82 8.27 27.07
N GLY A 319 13.63 7.92 26.56
CA GLY A 319 12.37 8.23 27.22
C GLY A 319 11.20 7.36 26.77
N ALA A 320 10.00 7.75 27.21
CA ALA A 320 8.76 6.97 27.09
C ALA A 320 8.90 5.57 27.69
N PHE A 321 8.05 4.60 27.35
CA PHE A 321 8.19 3.22 27.83
C PHE A 321 8.11 2.17 26.71
N TYR A 322 8.70 2.50 25.56
CA TYR A 322 8.70 1.66 24.37
C TYR A 322 10.11 1.34 23.89
N LEU A 323 10.29 0.12 23.38
CA LEU A 323 11.40 -0.28 22.53
C LEU A 323 10.85 -0.57 21.14
N PHE A 324 11.65 -0.23 20.13
CA PHE A 324 11.28 -0.37 18.73
C PHE A 324 12.36 -1.14 17.97
N PRO A 325 12.54 -2.45 18.24
CA PRO A 325 13.55 -3.24 17.56
C PRO A 325 13.23 -3.43 16.07
N ASN A 326 14.28 -3.39 15.26
CA ASN A 326 14.27 -3.78 13.87
C ASN A 326 14.32 -5.31 13.77
N VAL A 327 13.34 -5.88 13.07
CA VAL A 327 13.10 -7.31 12.91
C VAL A 327 13.19 -7.77 11.45
N SER A 328 13.62 -6.89 10.54
CA SER A 328 13.66 -7.15 9.10
C SER A 328 14.49 -8.39 8.73
N SER A 329 15.53 -8.71 9.51
CA SER A 329 16.37 -9.91 9.31
C SER A 329 15.62 -11.24 9.45
N PHE A 330 14.40 -11.21 9.99
CA PHE A 330 13.54 -12.37 10.16
C PHE A 330 12.54 -12.53 8.99
N TYR A 331 12.45 -11.60 8.04
CA TYR A 331 11.47 -11.62 6.94
C TYR A 331 11.77 -12.63 5.82
N ASP A 332 12.92 -13.29 5.88
CA ASP A 332 13.23 -14.43 5.02
C ASP A 332 13.16 -15.76 5.77
N LYS A 333 12.52 -15.78 6.95
CA LYS A 333 12.38 -16.96 7.79
C LYS A 333 10.95 -17.51 7.82
N GLU A 334 10.81 -18.77 8.20
CA GLU A 334 9.51 -19.42 8.32
C GLU A 334 9.39 -20.29 9.57
N PHE A 335 8.16 -20.50 10.03
CA PHE A 335 7.81 -21.48 11.04
C PHE A 335 6.66 -22.33 10.53
N GLN A 336 6.86 -23.65 10.42
CA GLN A 336 5.85 -24.61 9.95
C GLN A 336 5.14 -24.19 8.64
N GLY A 337 5.89 -23.60 7.70
CA GLY A 337 5.37 -23.11 6.40
C GLY A 337 4.78 -21.69 6.42
N MET A 338 4.62 -21.08 7.60
CA MET A 338 4.25 -19.66 7.72
C MET A 338 5.50 -18.78 7.55
N ARG A 339 5.58 -18.06 6.42
CA ARG A 339 6.66 -17.10 6.15
C ARG A 339 6.42 -15.79 6.88
N MET A 340 7.44 -15.27 7.55
CA MET A 340 7.42 -13.91 8.08
C MET A 340 7.70 -12.97 6.91
N ARG A 341 6.77 -12.12 6.48
CA ARG A 341 6.98 -11.25 5.30
C ARG A 341 7.03 -9.75 5.62
N ASN A 342 6.57 -9.40 6.82
CA ASN A 342 6.38 -8.04 7.30
C ASN A 342 6.16 -8.07 8.82
N SER A 343 6.09 -6.89 9.44
CA SER A 343 5.94 -6.77 10.89
C SER A 343 4.64 -7.38 11.40
N TYR A 344 3.55 -7.28 10.61
CA TYR A 344 2.27 -7.90 10.94
C TYR A 344 2.37 -9.43 11.00
N GLY A 345 3.00 -10.05 10.01
CA GLY A 345 3.20 -11.50 9.97
C GLY A 345 3.99 -12.00 11.17
N LEU A 346 5.05 -11.27 11.55
CA LEU A 346 5.84 -11.58 12.75
C LEU A 346 5.04 -11.38 14.05
N ALA A 347 4.30 -10.28 14.18
CA ALA A 347 3.47 -10.02 15.35
C ALA A 347 2.37 -11.08 15.52
N TYR A 348 1.77 -11.52 14.40
CA TYR A 348 0.78 -12.59 14.41
C TYR A 348 1.39 -13.96 14.77
N TYR A 349 2.59 -14.25 14.28
CA TYR A 349 3.36 -15.44 14.66
C TYR A 349 3.68 -15.45 16.16
N LEU A 350 4.21 -14.36 16.70
CA LEU A 350 4.49 -14.24 18.13
C LEU A 350 3.24 -14.35 18.99
N LEU A 351 2.09 -13.82 18.51
CA LEU A 351 0.82 -14.00 19.21
C LEU A 351 0.38 -15.47 19.23
N LYS A 352 0.44 -16.18 18.09
CA LYS A 352 -0.03 -17.56 17.99
C LYS A 352 0.88 -18.55 18.71
N GLU A 353 2.17 -18.50 18.39
CA GLU A 353 3.13 -19.54 18.78
C GLU A 353 3.79 -19.21 20.13
N ALA A 354 4.08 -17.92 20.36
CA ALA A 354 4.67 -17.44 21.60
C ALA A 354 3.64 -16.86 22.59
N ARG A 355 2.34 -16.82 22.26
CA ARG A 355 1.30 -16.26 23.14
C ARG A 355 1.68 -14.86 23.63
N LEU A 356 2.21 -14.05 22.72
CA LEU A 356 2.77 -12.74 23.00
C LEU A 356 2.15 -11.67 22.08
N ALA A 357 1.40 -10.74 22.67
CA ALA A 357 0.80 -9.64 21.94
C ALA A 357 1.75 -8.44 21.87
N ILE A 358 2.03 -7.98 20.65
CA ILE A 358 2.88 -6.82 20.33
C ILE A 358 2.22 -5.98 19.23
N VAL A 359 2.75 -4.79 18.94
CA VAL A 359 2.24 -3.98 17.83
C VAL A 359 3.20 -4.02 16.65
N PRO A 360 2.72 -4.35 15.44
CA PRO A 360 3.53 -4.32 14.23
C PRO A 360 3.94 -2.88 13.87
N GLY A 361 5.12 -2.73 13.27
CA GLY A 361 5.71 -1.47 12.85
C GLY A 361 4.96 -0.77 11.72
N ASP A 362 4.24 -1.51 10.89
CA ASP A 362 3.39 -0.98 9.80
C ASP A 362 2.36 0.05 10.31
N ALA A 363 1.81 -0.17 11.50
CA ALA A 363 0.88 0.73 12.18
C ALA A 363 1.49 2.11 12.52
N PHE A 364 2.82 2.21 12.49
CA PHE A 364 3.60 3.42 12.75
C PHE A 364 4.38 3.89 11.52
N ALA A 365 4.06 3.37 10.32
CA ALA A 365 4.76 3.61 9.06
C ALA A 365 6.24 3.15 9.02
N ALA A 366 6.58 2.10 9.78
CA ALA A 366 7.92 1.52 9.82
C ALA A 366 7.86 -0.02 9.88
N ASP A 367 7.49 -0.63 8.75
CA ASP A 367 7.19 -2.07 8.66
C ASP A 367 8.40 -2.99 8.94
N GLU A 368 9.62 -2.47 9.04
CA GLU A 368 10.80 -3.24 9.45
C GLU A 368 10.91 -3.48 10.97
N HIS A 369 10.00 -2.88 11.75
CA HIS A 369 10.10 -2.84 13.21
C HIS A 369 8.88 -3.45 13.88
N ILE A 370 8.98 -3.68 15.19
CA ILE A 370 7.84 -3.96 16.07
C ILE A 370 7.93 -3.07 17.32
N ARG A 371 6.80 -2.73 17.93
CA ARG A 371 6.79 -1.99 19.20
C ARG A 371 6.56 -2.92 20.38
N LEU A 372 7.45 -2.83 21.35
CA LEU A 372 7.37 -3.48 22.65
C LEU A 372 7.17 -2.42 23.74
N SER A 373 6.07 -2.51 24.47
CA SER A 373 5.87 -1.75 25.71
C SER A 373 6.52 -2.49 26.88
N TYR A 374 7.34 -1.79 27.65
CA TYR A 374 7.88 -2.32 28.91
C TYR A 374 7.16 -1.78 30.15
N ALA A 375 5.93 -1.29 29.96
CA ALA A 375 5.04 -0.88 31.03
C ALA A 375 4.26 -2.05 31.62
N THR A 376 4.97 -3.07 32.08
CA THR A 376 4.41 -4.24 32.76
C THR A 376 5.41 -4.76 33.80
N SER A 377 5.00 -5.75 34.60
CA SER A 377 5.83 -6.33 35.65
C SER A 377 7.12 -6.93 35.07
N MET A 378 8.20 -6.91 35.86
CA MET A 378 9.47 -7.58 35.50
C MET A 378 9.26 -9.06 35.16
N GLU A 379 8.36 -9.74 35.87
CA GLU A 379 8.01 -11.14 35.59
C GLU A 379 7.43 -11.33 34.18
N ASN A 380 6.53 -10.45 33.75
CA ASN A 380 5.97 -10.49 32.39
C ASN A 380 7.02 -10.14 31.34
N LEU A 381 7.95 -9.24 31.65
CA LEU A 381 9.06 -8.90 30.76
C LEU A 381 10.03 -10.08 30.60
N GLU A 382 10.42 -10.72 31.70
CA GLU A 382 11.26 -11.92 31.72
C GLU A 382 10.64 -13.03 30.89
N LYS A 383 9.41 -13.44 31.24
CA LYS A 383 8.67 -14.48 30.51
C LYS A 383 8.43 -14.11 29.05
N GLY A 384 8.06 -12.86 28.78
CA GLY A 384 7.78 -12.37 27.43
C GLY A 384 9.03 -12.41 26.55
N LEU A 385 10.17 -11.99 27.07
CA LEU A 385 11.44 -12.03 26.34
C LEU A 385 11.94 -13.45 26.15
N ASP A 386 11.76 -14.35 27.12
CA ASP A 386 12.07 -15.77 26.94
C ASP A 386 11.27 -16.37 25.79
N ARG A 387 9.97 -16.03 25.67
CA ARG A 387 9.11 -16.46 24.57
C ARG A 387 9.53 -15.85 23.22
N ILE A 388 9.90 -14.56 23.20
CA ILE A 388 10.42 -13.90 21.98
C ILE A 388 11.71 -14.58 21.52
N VAL A 389 12.70 -14.74 22.40
CA VAL A 389 13.99 -15.35 22.07
C VAL A 389 13.79 -16.75 21.54
N LYS A 390 12.97 -17.56 22.21
CA LYS A 390 12.66 -18.92 21.78
C LYS A 390 11.97 -18.94 20.41
N ALA A 391 10.90 -18.17 20.21
CA ALA A 391 10.17 -18.15 18.94
C ALA A 391 11.04 -17.66 17.79
N LEU A 392 11.83 -16.61 18.00
CA LEU A 392 12.76 -16.13 16.98
C LEU A 392 13.89 -17.13 16.67
N SER A 393 14.28 -17.97 17.64
CA SER A 393 15.25 -19.05 17.42
C SER A 393 14.64 -20.26 16.70
N ASP A 394 13.35 -20.50 16.87
CA ASP A 394 12.60 -21.58 16.20
C ASP A 394 12.32 -21.25 14.72
N LEU A 395 12.42 -19.97 14.34
CA LEU A 395 12.37 -19.54 12.95
C LEU A 395 13.57 -20.11 12.20
N LYS A 396 13.27 -21.00 11.26
CA LYS A 396 14.28 -21.53 10.34
C LYS A 396 14.43 -20.54 9.20
N PRO A 397 15.62 -20.44 8.57
CA PRO A 397 15.68 -19.87 7.24
C PRO A 397 14.52 -20.48 6.47
N SER A 398 13.62 -19.64 5.94
CA SER A 398 12.57 -20.16 5.06
C SER A 398 13.32 -21.04 4.10
N ARG A 399 12.95 -22.34 3.99
CA ARG A 399 13.72 -23.32 3.20
C ARG A 399 14.19 -22.54 2.02
N LYS A 400 15.50 -22.24 1.96
CA LYS A 400 15.99 -21.23 1.01
C LYS A 400 15.26 -21.64 -0.23
N ALA A 401 14.45 -20.74 -0.79
CA ALA A 401 14.36 -20.83 -2.21
C ALA A 401 15.85 -20.79 -2.58
N ARG A 402 16.45 -21.99 -2.84
CA ARG A 402 17.37 -22.18 -3.96
C ARG A 402 16.89 -21.12 -4.89
N VAL A 403 17.64 -20.02 -5.09
CA VAL A 403 17.28 -18.90 -5.98
C VAL A 403 16.30 -19.51 -6.92
N ALA A 404 14.99 -19.27 -6.71
CA ALA A 404 13.98 -20.19 -7.26
C ALA A 404 14.46 -20.33 -8.67
N ALA A 405 14.86 -21.56 -9.07
CA ALA A 405 15.09 -21.78 -10.48
C ALA A 405 13.76 -21.29 -11.00
N LEU A 406 13.76 -20.07 -11.57
CA LEU A 406 12.52 -19.35 -11.84
C LEU A 406 11.71 -20.42 -12.53
N ASN A 407 10.58 -20.83 -11.94
CA ASN A 407 9.91 -22.10 -12.28
C ASN A 407 9.39 -21.93 -13.70
N ASN A 408 10.33 -21.98 -14.63
CA ASN A 408 10.25 -21.48 -15.97
C ASN A 408 9.66 -22.66 -16.66
N THR A 409 8.39 -22.51 -17.01
CA THR A 409 7.64 -23.61 -17.56
C THR A 409 8.07 -23.80 -19.01
N GLN A 410 8.50 -25.00 -19.36
CA GLN A 410 8.47 -25.42 -20.75
C GLN A 410 7.12 -26.08 -21.01
N THR A 411 6.35 -25.50 -21.91
CA THR A 411 5.01 -25.97 -22.23
C THR A 411 5.06 -26.99 -23.36
N ARG A 412 4.13 -27.93 -23.36
CA ARG A 412 3.93 -28.89 -24.46
C ARG A 412 3.46 -28.18 -25.72
N VAL A 413 2.49 -27.28 -25.55
CA VAL A 413 1.95 -26.44 -26.62
C VAL A 413 2.48 -25.03 -26.43
N ARG A 414 3.38 -24.59 -27.31
CA ARG A 414 4.03 -23.27 -27.20
C ARG A 414 3.30 -22.15 -27.94
N LYS A 415 2.37 -22.51 -28.83
CA LYS A 415 1.64 -21.58 -29.71
C LYS A 415 0.22 -21.33 -29.20
N SER A 416 -0.42 -20.30 -29.76
CA SER A 416 -1.87 -20.08 -29.58
C SER A 416 -2.68 -21.30 -30.02
N VAL A 417 -3.70 -21.64 -29.26
CA VAL A 417 -4.68 -22.67 -29.63
C VAL A 417 -5.86 -22.04 -30.37
N PRO A 418 -6.45 -22.71 -31.38
CA PRO A 418 -7.68 -22.24 -32.01
C PRO A 418 -8.81 -22.14 -30.98
N VAL A 419 -9.60 -21.06 -31.06
CA VAL A 419 -10.73 -20.83 -30.16
C VAL A 419 -12.04 -21.00 -30.94
N GLU A 420 -12.96 -21.79 -30.38
CA GLU A 420 -14.33 -21.93 -30.87
C GLU A 420 -15.26 -21.03 -30.02
N PRO A 421 -15.68 -19.86 -30.55
CA PRO A 421 -16.37 -18.82 -29.79
C PRO A 421 -17.87 -19.06 -29.54
N ALA A 422 -18.51 -19.93 -30.34
CA ALA A 422 -19.97 -20.04 -30.42
C ALA A 422 -20.48 -21.45 -30.05
N VAL A 423 -20.00 -21.97 -28.92
CA VAL A 423 -20.39 -23.30 -28.43
C VAL A 423 -21.81 -23.27 -27.90
N THR A 424 -22.67 -24.21 -28.30
CA THR A 424 -24.04 -24.34 -27.78
C THR A 424 -24.03 -24.80 -26.32
N VAL A 425 -25.08 -24.48 -25.53
CA VAL A 425 -25.16 -24.93 -24.12
C VAL A 425 -25.01 -26.45 -23.97
N PRO A 426 -25.65 -27.31 -24.80
CA PRO A 426 -25.44 -28.76 -24.72
C PRO A 426 -23.99 -29.21 -24.97
N LEU A 427 -23.32 -28.61 -25.96
CA LEU A 427 -21.91 -28.91 -26.23
C LEU A 427 -21.01 -28.41 -25.09
N ARG A 428 -21.31 -27.24 -24.52
CA ARG A 428 -20.61 -26.71 -23.35
C ARG A 428 -20.76 -27.66 -22.17
N ASP A 429 -21.97 -28.12 -21.86
CA ASP A 429 -22.25 -29.03 -20.75
C ASP A 429 -21.51 -30.36 -20.92
N ALA A 430 -21.47 -30.90 -22.15
CA ALA A 430 -20.70 -32.09 -22.47
C ALA A 430 -19.19 -31.87 -22.28
N LEU A 431 -18.65 -30.73 -22.74
CA LEU A 431 -17.24 -30.37 -22.54
C LEU A 431 -16.90 -30.20 -21.06
N ALA A 432 -17.74 -29.49 -20.30
CA ALA A 432 -17.53 -29.28 -18.86
C ALA A 432 -17.56 -30.62 -18.12
N ALA A 433 -18.53 -31.50 -18.40
CA ALA A 433 -18.60 -32.83 -17.81
C ALA A 433 -17.37 -33.70 -18.17
N GLU A 434 -16.90 -33.64 -19.41
CA GLU A 434 -15.65 -34.28 -19.84
C GLU A 434 -14.46 -33.75 -19.01
N MET A 435 -14.34 -32.43 -18.87
CA MET A 435 -13.26 -31.82 -18.06
C MET A 435 -13.34 -32.25 -16.59
N GLU A 436 -14.53 -32.26 -15.98
CA GLU A 436 -14.72 -32.74 -14.60
C GLU A 436 -14.23 -34.17 -14.42
N ASN A 437 -14.60 -35.07 -15.32
CA ASN A 437 -14.19 -36.47 -15.25
C ASN A 437 -12.65 -36.62 -15.29
N HIS A 438 -11.98 -35.80 -16.10
CA HIS A 438 -10.52 -35.77 -16.14
C HIS A 438 -9.88 -35.09 -14.92
N LEU A 439 -10.54 -34.10 -14.34
CA LEU A 439 -10.10 -33.46 -13.10
C LEU A 439 -10.20 -34.41 -11.90
N VAL A 440 -11.25 -35.24 -11.78
CA VAL A 440 -11.42 -36.21 -10.69
C VAL A 440 -10.25 -37.20 -10.59
N SER A 441 -9.62 -37.53 -11.71
CA SER A 441 -8.50 -38.49 -11.80
C SER A 441 -7.12 -37.85 -11.66
N SER A 442 -7.04 -36.54 -11.42
CA SER A 442 -5.80 -35.75 -11.34
C SER A 442 -5.79 -34.84 -10.11
N PRO A 443 -4.64 -34.29 -9.68
CA PRO A 443 -4.62 -33.20 -8.72
C PRO A 443 -5.36 -31.99 -9.30
N VAL A 444 -6.43 -31.55 -8.63
CA VAL A 444 -7.24 -30.40 -9.07
C VAL A 444 -6.79 -29.14 -8.36
N TYR A 445 -6.52 -28.10 -9.14
CA TYR A 445 -6.24 -26.77 -8.66
C TYR A 445 -7.38 -25.83 -9.02
N GLU A 446 -7.89 -25.10 -8.03
CA GLU A 446 -9.01 -24.19 -8.19
C GLU A 446 -8.75 -22.86 -7.48
N TRP A 447 -8.98 -21.74 -8.17
CA TRP A 447 -8.86 -20.41 -7.56
C TRP A 447 -9.73 -19.35 -8.25
N ASN A 448 -10.26 -18.44 -7.44
CA ASN A 448 -11.05 -17.29 -7.89
C ASN A 448 -10.17 -16.03 -7.95
N VAL A 449 -10.25 -15.32 -9.07
CA VAL A 449 -9.59 -14.02 -9.26
C VAL A 449 -10.60 -12.97 -9.70
N ASN A 450 -10.31 -11.71 -9.37
CA ASN A 450 -11.04 -10.55 -9.88
C ASN A 450 -10.26 -9.92 -11.04
N ILE A 451 -10.92 -9.83 -12.20
CA ILE A 451 -10.45 -9.15 -13.41
C ILE A 451 -11.50 -8.11 -13.77
N GLN A 452 -11.20 -6.84 -13.55
CA GLN A 452 -12.11 -5.71 -13.82
C GLN A 452 -13.52 -5.85 -13.21
N GLY A 453 -13.60 -6.27 -11.95
CA GLY A 453 -14.88 -6.48 -11.26
C GLY A 453 -15.56 -7.80 -11.61
N VAL A 454 -15.05 -8.57 -12.57
CA VAL A 454 -15.54 -9.91 -12.92
C VAL A 454 -14.73 -10.95 -12.15
N ILE A 455 -15.41 -11.70 -11.29
CA ILE A 455 -14.83 -12.84 -10.56
C ILE A 455 -14.84 -14.07 -11.47
N VAL A 456 -13.67 -14.58 -11.83
CA VAL A 456 -13.50 -15.76 -12.68
C VAL A 456 -12.80 -16.87 -11.88
N ARG A 457 -13.35 -18.08 -11.97
CA ARG A 457 -12.76 -19.27 -11.37
C ARG A 457 -11.96 -20.05 -12.41
N LEU A 458 -10.70 -20.36 -12.12
CA LEU A 458 -9.93 -21.35 -12.89
C LEU A 458 -10.05 -22.71 -12.21
N ARG A 459 -10.23 -23.77 -13.01
CA ARG A 459 -10.14 -25.18 -12.61
C ARG A 459 -9.18 -25.90 -13.57
N THR A 460 -8.11 -26.48 -13.05
CA THR A 460 -7.06 -27.09 -13.87
C THR A 460 -6.39 -28.27 -13.19
N ASN A 461 -5.86 -29.22 -13.98
CA ASN A 461 -4.93 -30.25 -13.51
C ASN A 461 -3.45 -29.86 -13.67
N VAL A 462 -3.18 -28.64 -14.14
CA VAL A 462 -1.83 -28.14 -14.44
C VAL A 462 -1.38 -27.16 -13.37
N ALA A 463 -0.42 -27.59 -12.53
CA ALA A 463 0.03 -26.81 -11.38
C ALA A 463 0.58 -25.42 -11.74
N HIS A 464 1.37 -25.31 -12.81
CA HIS A 464 1.97 -24.01 -13.16
C HIS A 464 0.96 -23.03 -13.78
N LEU A 465 -0.15 -23.50 -14.36
CA LEU A 465 -1.24 -22.63 -14.79
C LEU A 465 -1.96 -22.02 -13.58
N TYR A 466 -2.13 -22.79 -12.51
CA TYR A 466 -2.65 -22.29 -11.24
C TYR A 466 -1.74 -21.23 -10.61
N ASP A 467 -0.42 -21.45 -10.61
CA ASP A 467 0.54 -20.44 -10.15
C ASP A 467 0.44 -19.14 -10.97
N PHE A 468 0.43 -19.25 -12.29
CA PHE A 468 0.25 -18.10 -13.18
C PHE A 468 -1.04 -17.35 -12.88
N TRP A 469 -2.16 -18.07 -12.68
CA TRP A 469 -3.47 -17.49 -12.39
C TRP A 469 -3.47 -16.65 -11.11
N MET A 470 -2.88 -17.16 -10.03
CA MET A 470 -2.77 -16.45 -8.74
C MET A 470 -1.82 -15.23 -8.80
N GLU A 471 -0.75 -15.34 -9.59
CA GLU A 471 0.26 -14.28 -9.70
C GLU A 471 -0.21 -13.13 -10.61
N ASN A 472 -0.93 -13.44 -11.69
CA ASN A 472 -1.28 -12.47 -12.72
C ASN A 472 -2.49 -11.60 -12.38
N TRP A 473 -3.44 -12.10 -11.58
CA TRP A 473 -4.66 -11.37 -11.21
C TRP A 473 -4.87 -11.27 -9.69
N TYR A 474 -5.78 -10.40 -9.26
CA TYR A 474 -6.04 -10.18 -7.84
C TYR A 474 -6.89 -11.32 -7.25
N PRO A 475 -6.50 -11.94 -6.13
CA PRO A 475 -7.29 -12.99 -5.51
C PRO A 475 -8.62 -12.44 -5.00
N SER A 476 -9.70 -13.21 -5.15
CA SER A 476 -11.03 -12.84 -4.69
C SER A 476 -11.73 -14.05 -4.07
N PRO A 477 -11.47 -14.37 -2.78
CA PRO A 477 -12.21 -15.44 -2.12
C PRO A 477 -13.71 -15.10 -2.13
N LEU A 478 -14.54 -16.08 -2.48
CA LEU A 478 -15.99 -15.91 -2.46
C LEU A 478 -16.48 -16.17 -1.04
N GLU A 479 -17.37 -15.30 -0.54
CA GLU A 479 -18.11 -15.56 0.69
C GLU A 479 -19.08 -16.73 0.48
N GLY A 480 -19.37 -17.49 1.53
CA GLY A 480 -20.13 -18.73 1.43
C GLY A 480 -21.48 -18.54 0.74
N GLY A 481 -21.66 -19.19 -0.42
CA GLY A 481 -22.89 -19.18 -1.21
C GLY A 481 -22.89 -18.30 -2.47
N LEU A 482 -21.85 -17.50 -2.71
CA LEU A 482 -21.71 -16.73 -3.95
C LEU A 482 -21.01 -17.55 -5.04
N GLU A 483 -21.61 -17.59 -6.24
CA GLU A 483 -21.01 -18.20 -7.43
C GLU A 483 -20.09 -17.21 -8.17
N PRO A 484 -19.03 -17.69 -8.84
CA PRO A 484 -18.20 -16.83 -9.68
C PRO A 484 -19.03 -16.34 -10.88
N HIS A 485 -18.64 -15.21 -11.46
CA HIS A 485 -19.29 -14.67 -12.65
C HIS A 485 -19.03 -15.53 -13.89
N GLY A 486 -17.91 -16.26 -13.93
CA GLY A 486 -17.57 -17.21 -14.99
C GLY A 486 -16.57 -18.26 -14.52
N VAL A 487 -16.49 -19.36 -15.26
CA VAL A 487 -15.63 -20.51 -14.96
C VAL A 487 -14.76 -20.85 -16.17
N LEU A 488 -13.49 -21.12 -15.93
CA LEU A 488 -12.53 -21.54 -16.94
C LEU A 488 -11.97 -22.91 -16.55
N TYR A 489 -12.17 -23.90 -17.40
CA TYR A 489 -11.51 -25.20 -17.33
C TYR A 489 -10.26 -25.17 -18.19
N ALA A 490 -9.11 -25.55 -17.64
CA ALA A 490 -7.88 -25.74 -18.40
C ALA A 490 -7.32 -27.12 -18.07
N VAL A 491 -7.61 -28.11 -18.91
CA VAL A 491 -7.25 -29.49 -18.64
C VAL A 491 -6.28 -29.97 -19.71
N ASP A 492 -5.17 -30.55 -19.27
CA ASP A 492 -4.12 -31.04 -20.15
C ASP A 492 -3.89 -32.55 -20.00
N GLY A 493 -3.45 -33.22 -21.08
CA GLY A 493 -3.20 -34.66 -21.10
C GLY A 493 -4.41 -35.56 -21.41
N ILE A 494 -5.45 -35.04 -22.04
CA ILE A 494 -6.62 -35.81 -22.50
C ILE A 494 -6.26 -36.58 -23.78
N ALA A 495 -6.22 -37.91 -23.70
CA ALA A 495 -5.86 -38.75 -24.83
C ALA A 495 -6.84 -38.60 -26.01
N GLY A 496 -6.31 -38.47 -27.23
CA GLY A 496 -7.10 -38.39 -28.46
C GLY A 496 -7.73 -37.03 -28.76
N ARG A 497 -7.49 -35.99 -27.94
CA ARG A 497 -7.94 -34.62 -28.20
C ARG A 497 -6.80 -33.73 -28.70
N GLU A 498 -7.08 -32.88 -29.67
CA GLU A 498 -6.15 -31.85 -30.12
C GLU A 498 -6.24 -30.59 -29.24
N PRO A 499 -5.14 -29.82 -29.08
CA PRO A 499 -5.15 -28.56 -28.35
C PRO A 499 -6.18 -27.57 -28.92
N ARG A 500 -7.18 -27.20 -28.11
CA ARG A 500 -8.28 -26.32 -28.55
C ARG A 500 -8.94 -25.59 -27.39
N ALA A 501 -9.43 -24.39 -27.66
CA ALA A 501 -10.23 -23.60 -26.73
C ALA A 501 -11.68 -23.51 -27.17
N TYR A 502 -12.58 -23.39 -26.21
CA TYR A 502 -14.02 -23.29 -26.39
C TYR A 502 -14.56 -22.21 -25.46
N PHE A 503 -15.52 -21.43 -25.93
CA PHE A 503 -16.21 -20.43 -25.12
C PHE A 503 -17.71 -20.49 -25.35
N ASN A 504 -18.47 -20.37 -24.27
CA ASN A 504 -19.90 -20.15 -24.30
C ASN A 504 -20.22 -18.86 -23.53
N SER A 505 -20.72 -17.87 -24.27
CA SER A 505 -21.03 -16.53 -23.76
C SER A 505 -22.21 -16.50 -22.78
N GLU A 506 -23.24 -17.32 -23.01
CA GLU A 506 -24.46 -17.35 -22.18
C GLU A 506 -24.16 -17.75 -20.74
N THR A 507 -23.31 -18.77 -20.59
CA THR A 507 -22.97 -19.36 -19.30
C THR A 507 -21.60 -18.93 -18.79
N ARG A 508 -20.92 -18.06 -19.55
CA ARG A 508 -19.58 -17.51 -19.25
C ARG A 508 -18.59 -18.61 -18.87
N THR A 509 -18.61 -19.69 -19.66
CA THR A 509 -17.77 -20.87 -19.44
C THR A 509 -16.73 -20.96 -20.56
N GLY A 510 -15.46 -21.01 -20.17
CA GLY A 510 -14.33 -21.30 -21.05
C GLY A 510 -13.78 -22.70 -20.81
N VAL A 511 -13.39 -23.41 -21.87
CA VAL A 511 -12.73 -24.72 -21.78
C VAL A 511 -11.48 -24.72 -22.66
N LEU A 512 -10.33 -25.04 -22.07
CA LEU A 512 -9.07 -25.28 -22.74
C LEU A 512 -8.71 -26.76 -22.62
N VAL A 513 -8.56 -27.41 -23.75
CA VAL A 513 -8.20 -28.81 -23.88
C VAL A 513 -6.76 -28.90 -24.35
N ASN A 514 -5.94 -29.70 -23.66
CA ASN A 514 -4.58 -30.06 -24.04
C ASN A 514 -3.63 -28.89 -24.28
N THR A 515 -3.68 -27.89 -23.39
CA THR A 515 -2.67 -26.83 -23.38
C THR A 515 -2.31 -26.44 -21.96
N ASP A 516 -1.01 -26.28 -21.76
CA ASP A 516 -0.37 -25.89 -20.52
C ASP A 516 0.30 -24.51 -20.62
N ALA A 517 0.01 -23.73 -21.67
CA ALA A 517 0.59 -22.39 -21.85
C ALA A 517 -0.23 -21.27 -21.23
N TYR A 518 0.47 -20.28 -20.68
CA TYR A 518 -0.10 -19.06 -20.10
C TYR A 518 -0.87 -18.26 -21.13
N GLY A 519 -0.34 -18.13 -22.36
CA GLY A 519 -0.94 -17.34 -23.44
C GLY A 519 -2.40 -17.73 -23.76
N PRO A 520 -2.70 -19.01 -24.05
CA PRO A 520 -4.08 -19.50 -24.23
C PRO A 520 -5.01 -19.22 -23.04
N VAL A 521 -4.58 -19.53 -21.82
CA VAL A 521 -5.36 -19.30 -20.59
C VAL A 521 -5.66 -17.82 -20.40
N ARG A 522 -4.63 -16.98 -20.52
CA ARG A 522 -4.73 -15.51 -20.49
C ARG A 522 -5.71 -14.99 -21.52
N SER A 523 -5.57 -15.42 -22.77
CA SER A 523 -6.38 -14.92 -23.88
C SER A 523 -7.85 -15.28 -23.72
N LEU A 524 -8.15 -16.51 -23.28
CA LEU A 524 -9.53 -16.95 -23.03
C LEU A 524 -10.14 -16.24 -21.83
N ALA A 525 -9.38 -16.04 -20.75
CA ALA A 525 -9.82 -15.30 -19.57
C ALA A 525 -10.15 -13.84 -19.88
N LEU A 526 -9.25 -13.15 -20.59
CA LEU A 526 -9.48 -11.75 -20.99
C LEU A 526 -10.71 -11.62 -21.89
N GLY A 527 -10.89 -12.54 -22.84
CA GLY A 527 -12.07 -12.55 -23.71
C GLY A 527 -13.39 -12.82 -22.97
N LEU A 528 -13.40 -13.75 -22.02
CA LEU A 528 -14.54 -14.01 -21.14
C LEU A 528 -14.90 -12.78 -20.30
N VAL A 529 -13.88 -12.14 -19.72
CA VAL A 529 -14.04 -10.95 -18.88
C VAL A 529 -14.53 -9.78 -19.73
N MET A 530 -14.02 -9.60 -20.94
CA MET A 530 -14.53 -8.60 -21.88
C MET A 530 -16.03 -8.79 -22.14
N ASP A 531 -16.44 -10.00 -22.54
CA ASP A 531 -17.84 -10.29 -22.81
C ASP A 531 -18.74 -10.00 -21.59
N THR A 532 -18.28 -10.42 -20.41
CA THR A 532 -19.01 -10.27 -19.14
C THR A 532 -19.05 -8.82 -18.66
N ALA A 533 -17.91 -8.12 -18.62
CA ALA A 533 -17.78 -6.75 -18.12
C ALA A 533 -18.48 -5.73 -19.02
N GLU A 534 -18.49 -5.95 -20.33
CA GLU A 534 -19.22 -5.09 -21.27
C GLU A 534 -20.74 -5.20 -21.06
N ARG A 535 -21.26 -6.39 -20.76
CA ARG A 535 -22.69 -6.61 -20.46
C ARG A 535 -23.10 -6.08 -19.09
N MET A 536 -22.30 -6.38 -18.07
CA MET A 536 -22.70 -6.16 -16.67
C MET A 536 -22.26 -4.81 -16.11
N LEU A 537 -21.10 -4.30 -16.56
CA LEU A 537 -20.42 -3.16 -15.93
C LEU A 537 -20.23 -1.99 -16.88
N LEU A 538 -20.62 -2.13 -18.16
CA LEU A 538 -20.35 -1.16 -19.23
C LEU A 538 -18.86 -0.78 -19.31
N SER A 539 -17.97 -1.73 -18.97
CA SER A 539 -16.52 -1.56 -19.02
C SER A 539 -16.01 -2.17 -20.33
N HIS A 540 -15.49 -1.32 -21.21
CA HIS A 540 -15.08 -1.66 -22.58
C HIS A 540 -13.66 -2.22 -22.62
N GLY A 541 -13.46 -3.40 -23.21
CA GLY A 541 -12.12 -3.96 -23.41
C GLY A 541 -11.52 -3.49 -24.72
N VAL A 542 -10.29 -2.97 -24.69
CA VAL A 542 -9.57 -2.50 -25.89
C VAL A 542 -8.21 -3.18 -26.01
N ARG A 543 -7.91 -3.72 -27.20
CA ARG A 543 -6.59 -4.26 -27.54
C ARG A 543 -5.67 -3.11 -27.98
N GLY A 544 -4.63 -2.84 -27.21
CA GLY A 544 -3.69 -1.76 -27.51
C GLY A 544 -2.60 -1.61 -26.46
N MET A 545 -1.55 -0.88 -26.85
CA MET A 545 -0.47 -0.47 -25.94
C MET A 545 -0.74 0.94 -25.44
N VAL A 546 -0.61 1.19 -24.15
CA VAL A 546 -1.01 2.45 -23.51
C VAL A 546 0.17 3.04 -22.76
N ALA A 547 0.44 4.31 -23.03
CA ALA A 547 1.40 5.12 -22.29
C ALA A 547 0.70 6.31 -21.61
N GLU A 548 1.27 6.77 -20.52
CA GLU A 548 0.80 7.91 -19.74
C GLU A 548 1.78 9.08 -19.87
N VAL A 549 1.25 10.29 -20.04
CA VAL A 549 2.01 11.54 -20.04
C VAL A 549 1.16 12.66 -19.43
N GLY A 550 1.71 13.38 -18.44
CA GLY A 550 1.06 14.57 -17.88
C GLY A 550 -0.34 14.33 -17.27
N GLY A 551 -0.57 13.17 -16.67
CA GLY A 551 -1.84 12.72 -16.09
C GLY A 551 -2.81 12.07 -17.09
N ARG A 552 -2.44 11.96 -18.37
CA ARG A 552 -3.33 11.55 -19.46
C ARG A 552 -2.76 10.36 -20.23
N LEU A 553 -3.65 9.49 -20.72
CA LEU A 553 -3.27 8.29 -21.45
C LEU A 553 -3.43 8.47 -22.96
N LEU A 554 -2.51 7.87 -23.71
CA LEU A 554 -2.62 7.64 -25.14
C LEU A 554 -2.58 6.13 -25.44
N ALA A 555 -3.46 5.68 -26.32
CA ALA A 555 -3.55 4.28 -26.73
C ALA A 555 -3.09 4.11 -28.19
N LEU A 556 -2.21 3.15 -28.43
CA LEU A 556 -1.79 2.70 -29.75
C LEU A 556 -2.58 1.43 -30.11
N VAL A 557 -3.44 1.53 -31.12
CA VAL A 557 -4.37 0.48 -31.55
C VAL A 557 -4.12 0.18 -33.02
N GLY A 558 -4.08 -1.07 -33.41
CA GLY A 558 -3.87 -1.42 -34.82
C GLY A 558 -3.43 -2.87 -35.03
N PRO A 559 -3.49 -3.33 -36.29
CA PRO A 559 -3.23 -4.72 -36.64
C PRO A 559 -1.73 -5.08 -36.52
N PRO A 560 -1.41 -6.39 -36.55
CA PRO A 560 -0.02 -6.84 -36.70
C PRO A 560 0.67 -6.22 -37.93
N GLY A 561 1.98 -5.99 -37.83
CA GLY A 561 2.80 -5.41 -38.92
C GLY A 561 2.92 -3.88 -38.92
N THR A 562 2.29 -3.20 -37.97
CA THR A 562 2.28 -1.72 -37.84
C THR A 562 3.41 -1.16 -36.97
N ARG A 563 4.47 -1.93 -36.71
CA ARG A 563 5.58 -1.55 -35.81
C ARG A 563 5.15 -1.03 -34.42
N LYS A 564 3.92 -1.38 -33.97
CA LYS A 564 3.32 -0.92 -32.72
C LYS A 564 4.23 -1.07 -31.50
N THR A 565 4.84 -2.25 -31.33
CA THR A 565 5.73 -2.55 -30.21
C THR A 565 6.99 -1.68 -30.21
N GLU A 566 7.60 -1.49 -31.38
CA GLU A 566 8.79 -0.66 -31.54
C GLU A 566 8.47 0.80 -31.18
N LEU A 567 7.41 1.34 -31.80
CA LEU A 567 6.93 2.70 -31.56
C LEU A 567 6.60 2.97 -30.09
N PHE A 568 5.95 2.00 -29.43
CA PHE A 568 5.60 2.07 -28.01
C PHE A 568 6.85 2.16 -27.11
N PHE A 569 7.83 1.27 -27.31
CA PHE A 569 9.03 1.28 -26.47
C PHE A 569 9.96 2.45 -26.77
N ASP A 570 9.94 3.00 -27.99
CA ASP A 570 10.64 4.24 -28.32
C ASP A 570 10.01 5.45 -27.61
N LEU A 571 8.68 5.49 -27.50
CA LEU A 571 7.98 6.52 -26.72
C LEU A 571 8.41 6.51 -25.25
N LEU A 572 8.53 5.31 -24.65
CA LEU A 572 8.97 5.11 -23.27
C LEU A 572 10.48 5.36 -23.03
N ARG A 573 11.25 5.73 -24.05
CA ARG A 573 12.63 6.23 -23.86
C ARG A 573 12.64 7.63 -23.27
N ASP A 574 11.56 8.38 -23.46
CA ASP A 574 11.36 9.68 -22.85
C ASP A 574 10.85 9.52 -21.42
N GLY A 575 11.60 10.04 -20.44
CA GLY A 575 11.26 9.90 -19.02
C GLY A 575 9.94 10.56 -18.60
N ARG A 576 9.33 11.39 -19.47
CA ARG A 576 7.99 11.94 -19.25
C ARG A 576 6.88 10.91 -19.45
N PHE A 577 7.14 9.85 -20.20
CA PHE A 577 6.16 8.82 -20.53
C PHE A 577 6.30 7.62 -19.60
N ARG A 578 5.17 7.18 -19.05
CA ARG A 578 5.09 6.00 -18.19
C ARG A 578 4.34 4.88 -18.88
N LEU A 579 4.76 3.64 -18.65
CA LEU A 579 4.07 2.47 -19.15
C LEU A 579 2.73 2.34 -18.42
N HIS A 580 1.63 2.04 -19.13
CA HIS A 580 0.35 1.68 -18.51
C HIS A 580 -0.06 0.25 -18.84
N SER A 581 -0.18 -0.07 -20.13
CA SER A 581 -0.51 -1.42 -20.60
C SER A 581 0.26 -1.76 -21.87
N THR A 582 0.55 -3.04 -22.06
CA THR A 582 1.40 -3.55 -23.15
C THR A 582 0.62 -4.36 -24.18
N ASP A 583 -0.68 -4.60 -23.97
CA ASP A 583 -1.46 -5.46 -24.88
C ASP A 583 -2.97 -5.19 -24.81
N GLN A 584 -3.51 -4.96 -23.60
CA GLN A 584 -4.94 -4.79 -23.39
C GLN A 584 -5.25 -3.93 -22.16
N PHE A 585 -6.30 -3.13 -22.24
CA PHE A 585 -6.79 -2.30 -21.14
C PHE A 585 -8.32 -2.24 -21.15
N PHE A 586 -8.90 -1.83 -20.02
CA PHE A 586 -10.34 -1.68 -19.88
C PHE A 586 -10.70 -0.22 -19.66
N VAL A 587 -11.69 0.28 -20.37
CA VAL A 587 -12.17 1.66 -20.31
C VAL A 587 -13.56 1.71 -19.69
N ARG A 588 -13.73 2.62 -18.75
CA ARG A 588 -15.02 2.91 -18.09
C ARG A 588 -15.21 4.41 -18.03
N HIS A 589 -16.45 4.88 -18.13
CA HIS A 589 -16.74 6.31 -18.07
C HIS A 589 -17.00 6.73 -16.63
N ALA A 590 -16.26 7.73 -16.15
CA ALA A 590 -16.44 8.38 -14.85
C ALA A 590 -16.71 9.88 -15.06
N GLY A 591 -17.00 10.63 -14.00
CA GLY A 591 -17.34 12.07 -14.08
C GLY A 591 -16.35 12.94 -14.87
N ASP A 592 -15.07 12.54 -14.93
CA ASP A 592 -14.00 13.25 -15.63
C ASP A 592 -13.66 12.70 -17.04
N GLY A 593 -14.49 11.81 -17.59
CA GLY A 593 -14.32 11.20 -18.91
C GLY A 593 -13.93 9.70 -18.89
N PRO A 594 -13.40 9.16 -19.99
CA PRO A 594 -13.05 7.75 -20.10
C PRO A 594 -11.78 7.45 -19.30
N VAL A 595 -11.91 6.63 -18.26
CA VAL A 595 -10.80 6.17 -17.42
C VAL A 595 -10.39 4.77 -17.86
N ALA A 596 -9.10 4.58 -18.13
CA ALA A 596 -8.54 3.28 -18.48
C ALA A 596 -7.76 2.64 -17.32
N ASP A 597 -8.02 1.35 -17.11
CA ASP A 597 -7.43 0.50 -16.08
C ASP A 597 -6.61 -0.64 -16.74
N ASN A 598 -5.39 -0.88 -16.24
CA ASN A 598 -4.67 -2.12 -16.51
C ASN A 598 -5.05 -3.18 -15.46
N VAL A 599 -5.55 -4.31 -15.92
CA VAL A 599 -6.13 -5.38 -15.08
C VAL A 599 -5.12 -6.46 -14.70
N GLU A 600 -3.96 -6.51 -15.36
CA GLU A 600 -2.92 -7.48 -15.08
C GLU A 600 -1.96 -6.94 -14.01
N ARG A 601 -1.62 -7.80 -13.04
CA ARG A 601 -0.63 -7.50 -11.99
C ARG A 601 0.79 -7.64 -12.51
N LYS A 602 1.02 -8.60 -13.41
CA LYS A 602 2.29 -8.82 -14.09
C LYS A 602 2.07 -8.66 -15.59
N LEU A 603 2.96 -7.95 -16.26
CA LEU A 603 2.88 -7.75 -17.70
C LEU A 603 3.36 -9.03 -18.39
N TYR A 604 2.49 -9.67 -19.17
CA TYR A 604 2.84 -10.82 -20.01
C TYR A 604 3.53 -10.33 -21.29
N LEU A 605 4.86 -10.36 -21.29
CA LEU A 605 5.70 -9.74 -22.32
C LEU A 605 6.50 -10.77 -23.12
N PRO A 606 6.48 -10.73 -24.46
CA PRO A 606 7.43 -11.47 -25.28
C PRO A 606 8.87 -11.08 -24.89
N THR A 607 9.73 -12.06 -24.60
CA THR A 607 11.06 -11.76 -24.07
C THR A 607 12.01 -11.16 -25.10
N ASN A 608 11.73 -11.33 -26.40
CA ASN A 608 12.44 -10.64 -27.48
C ASN A 608 12.27 -9.12 -27.44
N THR A 609 11.35 -8.58 -26.64
CA THR A 609 11.22 -7.15 -26.37
C THR A 609 12.51 -6.52 -25.83
N VAL A 610 13.43 -7.30 -25.24
CA VAL A 610 14.76 -6.81 -24.86
C VAL A 610 15.56 -6.24 -26.04
N GLU A 611 15.25 -6.61 -27.28
CA GLU A 611 15.92 -6.10 -28.47
C GLU A 611 15.57 -4.63 -28.71
N SER A 612 14.31 -4.24 -28.49
CA SER A 612 13.86 -2.84 -28.59
C SER A 612 14.03 -2.05 -27.27
N ARG A 613 14.06 -2.75 -26.12
CA ARG A 613 14.25 -2.17 -24.78
C ARG A 613 15.27 -2.98 -23.95
N PRO A 614 16.59 -2.80 -24.19
CA PRO A 614 17.64 -3.52 -23.48
C PRO A 614 17.58 -3.49 -21.94
N PRO A 615 17.13 -2.39 -21.29
CA PRO A 615 16.99 -2.36 -19.83
C PRO A 615 16.00 -3.39 -19.24
N LEU A 616 15.15 -4.03 -20.05
CA LEU A 616 14.28 -5.11 -19.57
C LEU A 616 15.03 -6.42 -19.33
N ALA A 617 16.22 -6.59 -19.91
CA ALA A 617 17.00 -7.83 -19.81
C ALA A 617 17.24 -8.31 -18.37
N PRO A 618 17.77 -7.47 -17.44
CA PRO A 618 17.93 -7.89 -16.04
C PRO A 618 16.61 -8.11 -15.32
N LEU A 619 15.52 -7.44 -15.74
CA LEU A 619 14.20 -7.64 -15.15
C LEU A 619 13.60 -8.98 -15.58
N PHE A 620 13.82 -9.40 -16.82
CA PHE A 620 13.42 -10.73 -17.30
C PHE A 620 14.25 -11.84 -16.66
N ASP A 621 15.53 -11.60 -16.38
CA ASP A 621 16.37 -12.51 -15.58
C ASP A 621 15.84 -12.72 -14.15
N ALA A 622 15.06 -11.77 -13.63
CA ALA A 622 14.35 -11.87 -12.35
C ALA A 622 12.88 -12.30 -12.47
N SER A 623 12.32 -12.37 -13.68
CA SER A 623 10.92 -12.68 -13.93
C SER A 623 10.71 -14.18 -14.18
N LYS A 624 9.56 -14.71 -13.78
CA LYS A 624 9.14 -16.04 -14.24
C LYS A 624 8.95 -15.97 -15.75
N CYS A 625 9.60 -16.87 -16.48
CA CYS A 625 9.56 -16.92 -17.93
C CYS A 625 9.00 -18.26 -18.42
N GLU A 626 8.12 -18.21 -19.39
CA GLU A 626 7.64 -19.38 -20.13
C GLU A 626 8.54 -19.66 -21.34
N ASN A 627 8.71 -20.93 -21.69
CA ASN A 627 9.33 -21.42 -22.92
C ASN A 627 10.76 -20.90 -23.18
N VAL A 628 11.56 -20.73 -22.13
CA VAL A 628 12.97 -20.36 -22.22
C VAL A 628 13.86 -21.56 -22.57
N VAL A 629 15.03 -21.28 -23.13
CA VAL A 629 16.07 -22.28 -23.40
C VAL A 629 16.97 -22.41 -22.18
N VAL A 630 17.10 -23.61 -21.61
CA VAL A 630 17.93 -23.87 -20.42
C VAL A 630 19.23 -24.62 -20.74
N LYS A 631 19.33 -25.18 -21.94
CA LYS A 631 20.48 -25.95 -22.43
C LYS A 631 20.91 -25.42 -23.79
N LYS A 632 22.22 -25.33 -24.04
CA LYS A 632 22.75 -24.75 -25.28
C LYS A 632 22.41 -25.59 -26.50
N GLU A 633 22.28 -26.91 -26.34
CA GLU A 633 21.92 -27.83 -27.41
C GLU A 633 20.51 -27.56 -27.96
N ASP A 634 19.62 -27.00 -27.13
CA ASP A 634 18.25 -26.65 -27.49
C ASP A 634 18.15 -25.23 -28.11
N CYS A 635 19.28 -24.54 -28.31
CA CYS A 635 19.32 -23.18 -28.85
C CYS A 635 18.99 -23.16 -30.35
N GLN A 636 17.89 -22.49 -30.72
CA GLN A 636 17.49 -22.31 -32.11
C GLN A 636 18.06 -21.04 -32.77
N ASN A 637 18.85 -20.25 -32.03
CA ASN A 637 19.41 -19.00 -32.53
C ASN A 637 20.77 -19.24 -33.23
N ALA A 638 20.75 -19.19 -34.57
CA ALA A 638 21.92 -19.45 -35.41
C ALA A 638 23.08 -18.44 -35.23
N ALA A 639 22.82 -17.23 -34.69
CA ALA A 639 23.89 -16.29 -34.35
C ALA A 639 24.57 -16.71 -33.04
N CYS A 640 23.80 -17.15 -32.05
CA CYS A 640 24.30 -17.65 -30.77
C CYS A 640 25.12 -18.95 -30.91
N LEU A 641 24.79 -19.80 -31.90
CA LEU A 641 25.55 -21.02 -32.19
C LEU A 641 26.88 -20.76 -32.92
N ARG A 642 27.04 -19.60 -33.56
CA ARG A 642 28.23 -19.22 -34.34
C ARG A 642 29.18 -18.26 -33.60
N GLY A 643 28.68 -17.52 -32.60
CA GLY A 643 29.46 -16.56 -31.82
C GLY A 643 29.91 -17.09 -30.46
N GLU A 644 30.93 -16.46 -29.87
CA GLU A 644 31.45 -16.79 -28.52
C GLU A 644 30.64 -16.16 -27.37
N ASP A 645 29.57 -15.40 -27.66
CA ASP A 645 28.81 -14.60 -26.67
C ASP A 645 27.51 -15.27 -26.16
N CYS A 646 27.52 -16.58 -25.94
CA CYS A 646 26.33 -17.31 -25.46
C CYS A 646 25.97 -16.94 -24.01
N ARG A 647 24.69 -16.63 -23.72
CA ARG A 647 24.22 -16.33 -22.35
C ARG A 647 24.40 -17.51 -21.39
N LEU A 648 24.13 -18.73 -21.86
CA LEU A 648 24.23 -19.94 -21.04
C LEU A 648 25.70 -20.26 -20.71
N ASP A 649 26.62 -20.07 -21.67
CA ASP A 649 28.06 -20.28 -21.44
C ASP A 649 28.64 -19.25 -20.45
N ARG A 650 28.06 -18.05 -20.39
CA ARG A 650 28.39 -17.00 -19.40
C ARG A 650 27.76 -17.25 -18.02
N GLY A 651 27.12 -18.39 -17.81
CA GLY A 651 26.52 -18.77 -16.52
C GLY A 651 25.11 -18.23 -16.27
N SER A 652 24.40 -17.73 -17.30
CA SER A 652 22.97 -17.43 -17.16
C SER A 652 22.17 -18.71 -16.97
N LEU A 653 21.19 -18.70 -16.06
CA LEU A 653 20.36 -19.89 -15.75
C LEU A 653 19.48 -20.34 -16.93
N PHE A 654 19.12 -19.40 -17.81
CA PHE A 654 18.34 -19.65 -19.01
C PHE A 654 18.61 -18.55 -20.04
N CYS A 655 18.22 -18.82 -21.28
CA CYS A 655 18.28 -17.91 -22.40
C CYS A 655 16.86 -17.73 -22.95
N TYR A 656 16.30 -16.55 -22.70
CA TYR A 656 15.04 -16.15 -23.31
C TYR A 656 15.20 -15.66 -24.76
N LYS A 657 16.39 -15.18 -25.16
CA LYS A 657 16.68 -14.74 -26.55
C LYS A 657 16.67 -15.88 -27.58
N ALA A 658 16.87 -17.12 -27.14
CA ALA A 658 17.00 -18.28 -28.02
C ALA A 658 15.64 -18.91 -28.40
N SER A 659 14.54 -18.45 -27.80
CA SER A 659 13.18 -18.95 -28.06
C SER A 659 12.27 -17.80 -28.48
N LYS A 660 11.67 -17.90 -29.66
CA LYS A 660 10.69 -16.91 -30.16
C LYS A 660 9.33 -16.99 -29.45
N GLU A 661 9.07 -18.09 -28.75
CA GLU A 661 7.83 -18.34 -28.02
C GLU A 661 7.96 -17.98 -26.52
N SER A 662 9.11 -17.43 -26.11
CA SER A 662 9.37 -17.13 -24.71
C SER A 662 8.68 -15.84 -24.27
N HIS A 663 8.02 -15.90 -23.11
CA HIS A 663 7.33 -14.78 -22.50
C HIS A 663 7.74 -14.62 -21.02
N ALA A 664 7.87 -13.39 -20.54
CA ALA A 664 8.12 -13.06 -19.15
C ALA A 664 6.84 -12.55 -18.48
N LEU A 665 6.67 -12.90 -17.21
CA LEU A 665 5.70 -12.28 -16.30
C LEU A 665 6.40 -11.18 -15.50
N LEU A 666 6.51 -9.99 -16.09
CA LEU A 666 7.23 -8.86 -15.51
C LEU A 666 6.37 -8.14 -14.47
N ASP A 667 6.86 -7.97 -13.25
CA ASP A 667 6.23 -7.05 -12.30
C ASP A 667 6.49 -5.59 -12.74
N PRO A 668 5.45 -4.81 -13.10
CA PRO A 668 5.63 -3.44 -13.55
C PRO A 668 6.19 -2.52 -12.46
N GLY A 669 6.08 -2.89 -11.18
CA GLY A 669 6.70 -2.15 -10.07
C GLY A 669 8.23 -2.14 -10.13
N TRP A 670 8.84 -3.12 -10.80
CA TRP A 670 10.30 -3.17 -10.98
C TRP A 670 10.83 -2.15 -11.99
N LEU A 671 9.96 -1.53 -12.78
CA LEU A 671 10.33 -0.39 -13.64
C LEU A 671 10.54 0.90 -12.82
N GLY A 672 10.15 0.92 -11.53
CA GLY A 672 10.12 2.09 -10.66
C GLY A 672 8.74 2.77 -10.65
N SER A 673 8.33 3.31 -9.50
CA SER A 673 7.01 3.96 -9.32
C SER A 673 6.80 5.16 -10.26
N ALA A 674 7.88 5.83 -10.65
CA ALA A 674 7.88 6.92 -11.61
C ALA A 674 7.76 6.46 -13.08
N SER A 675 7.81 5.16 -13.37
CA SER A 675 7.85 4.62 -14.75
C SER A 675 6.59 3.87 -15.15
N TYR A 676 5.63 3.70 -14.23
CA TYR A 676 4.41 2.90 -14.43
C TYR A 676 3.16 3.61 -13.89
N ALA A 677 2.06 3.56 -14.65
CA ALA A 677 0.75 4.08 -14.27
C ALA A 677 -0.30 2.97 -14.37
N ARG A 678 -1.06 2.69 -13.30
CA ARG A 678 -2.12 1.66 -13.31
C ARG A 678 -3.45 2.13 -13.91
N ARG A 679 -3.71 3.43 -13.76
CA ARG A 679 -4.97 4.09 -14.10
C ARG A 679 -4.69 5.50 -14.60
N GLY A 680 -5.49 5.97 -15.54
CA GLY A 680 -5.47 7.36 -16.00
C GLY A 680 -6.67 7.69 -16.88
N VAL A 681 -6.83 8.96 -17.22
CA VAL A 681 -7.86 9.43 -18.16
C VAL A 681 -7.34 9.25 -19.58
N LEU A 682 -8.05 8.48 -20.39
CA LEU A 682 -7.72 8.28 -21.81
C LEU A 682 -8.09 9.51 -22.61
N ARG A 683 -7.12 10.06 -23.34
CA ARG A 683 -7.31 11.30 -24.11
C ARG A 683 -7.06 11.13 -25.60
N TRP A 684 -6.16 10.24 -25.98
CA TRP A 684 -5.75 10.05 -27.37
C TRP A 684 -5.80 8.59 -27.78
N VAL A 685 -6.33 8.32 -28.98
CA VAL A 685 -6.31 7.00 -29.62
C VAL A 685 -5.63 7.13 -30.98
N PHE A 686 -4.54 6.40 -31.17
CA PHE A 686 -3.81 6.35 -32.44
C PHE A 686 -4.08 4.99 -33.11
N LEU A 687 -4.83 5.02 -34.21
CA LEU A 687 -5.01 3.88 -35.11
C LEU A 687 -3.78 3.77 -36.01
N LEU A 688 -3.08 2.65 -35.98
CA LEU A 688 -1.78 2.51 -36.62
C LEU A 688 -1.90 1.89 -38.02
N ARG A 689 -1.19 2.49 -38.99
CA ARG A 689 -0.90 1.92 -40.31
C ARG A 689 0.60 1.86 -40.57
N ASN A 690 0.99 1.19 -41.65
CA ASN A 690 2.38 1.12 -42.10
C ASN A 690 2.43 1.04 -43.63
N ASP A 691 2.61 2.20 -44.27
CA ASP A 691 2.73 2.32 -45.72
C ASP A 691 3.76 3.40 -46.10
N PRO A 692 4.35 3.34 -47.31
CA PRO A 692 5.47 4.22 -47.68
C PRO A 692 5.04 5.62 -48.17
N THR A 693 3.75 5.86 -48.39
CA THR A 693 3.27 7.02 -49.16
C THR A 693 2.46 8.01 -48.34
N SER A 694 1.81 7.56 -47.28
CA SER A 694 0.84 8.37 -46.55
C SER A 694 1.51 9.21 -45.45
N PRO A 695 0.95 10.38 -45.09
CA PRO A 695 1.51 11.23 -44.04
C PRO A 695 1.58 10.54 -42.67
N ALA A 696 2.53 10.99 -41.85
CA ALA A 696 2.84 10.46 -40.53
C ALA A 696 1.64 10.49 -39.56
N VAL A 697 0.86 11.57 -39.55
CA VAL A 697 -0.30 11.75 -38.66
C VAL A 697 -1.45 12.39 -39.44
N VAL A 698 -2.64 11.81 -39.33
CA VAL A 698 -3.91 12.38 -39.85
C VAL A 698 -4.93 12.33 -38.73
N GLU A 699 -5.59 13.43 -38.40
CA GLU A 699 -6.72 13.42 -37.48
C GLU A 699 -7.95 12.82 -38.18
N LEU A 700 -8.63 11.88 -37.52
CA LEU A 700 -9.78 11.19 -38.08
C LEU A 700 -11.08 11.74 -37.54
N ASP A 701 -12.09 11.80 -38.40
CA ASP A 701 -13.47 11.92 -37.94
C ASP A 701 -13.90 10.64 -37.18
N ARG A 702 -14.79 10.80 -36.21
CA ARG A 702 -15.24 9.73 -35.31
C ARG A 702 -15.92 8.59 -36.06
N GLU A 703 -16.75 8.90 -37.07
CA GLU A 703 -17.44 7.89 -37.86
C GLU A 703 -16.47 7.19 -38.82
N GLU A 704 -15.43 7.89 -39.30
CA GLU A 704 -14.36 7.26 -40.06
C GLU A 704 -13.54 6.29 -39.20
N ALA A 705 -13.11 6.73 -38.01
CA ALA A 705 -12.41 5.87 -37.06
C ALA A 705 -13.23 4.64 -36.67
N LEU A 706 -14.54 4.81 -36.42
CA LEU A 706 -15.43 3.71 -36.09
C LEU A 706 -15.56 2.71 -37.26
N ARG A 707 -15.65 3.18 -38.51
CA ARG A 707 -15.68 2.30 -39.69
C ARG A 707 -14.40 1.48 -39.84
N LEU A 708 -13.23 2.09 -39.63
CA LEU A 708 -11.92 1.40 -39.70
C LEU A 708 -11.77 0.36 -38.58
N LEU A 709 -12.23 0.70 -37.37
CA LEU A 709 -12.26 -0.22 -36.25
C LEU A 709 -13.21 -1.39 -36.52
N GLU A 710 -14.44 -1.13 -36.95
CA GLU A 710 -15.45 -2.15 -37.23
C GLU A 710 -15.02 -3.13 -38.33
N SER A 711 -14.41 -2.63 -39.42
CA SER A 711 -13.91 -3.49 -40.50
C SER A 711 -12.66 -4.29 -40.10
N GLY A 712 -11.89 -3.80 -39.11
CA GLY A 712 -10.57 -4.32 -38.82
C GLY A 712 -9.58 -4.11 -39.97
N GLU A 713 -9.86 -3.15 -40.85
CA GLU A 713 -9.07 -2.84 -42.05
C GLU A 713 -8.57 -1.40 -42.02
N ILE A 714 -7.30 -1.21 -42.38
CA ILE A 714 -6.69 0.12 -42.47
C ILE A 714 -6.12 0.34 -43.88
N PRO A 715 -6.38 1.50 -44.52
CA PRO A 715 -5.83 1.82 -45.83
C PRO A 715 -4.29 1.72 -45.86
N GLY A 716 -3.75 1.10 -46.92
CA GLY A 716 -2.30 0.97 -47.12
C GLY A 716 -1.66 -0.25 -46.43
N GLN A 717 -2.41 -1.06 -45.70
CA GLN A 717 -1.88 -2.26 -45.04
C GLN A 717 -1.32 -3.27 -46.06
N LYS A 718 -0.03 -3.60 -45.94
CA LYS A 718 0.57 -4.72 -46.70
C LYS A 718 -0.11 -6.03 -46.29
N LYS A 719 -0.80 -6.69 -47.22
CA LYS A 719 -1.33 -8.06 -47.02
C LYS A 719 -0.15 -9.03 -46.87
N GLY A 720 0.17 -9.40 -45.62
CA GLY A 720 1.18 -10.43 -45.33
C GLY A 720 0.62 -11.84 -45.52
N LEU A 721 1.46 -12.76 -45.99
CA LEU A 721 1.19 -14.20 -46.06
C LEU A 721 1.17 -14.80 -44.64
N GLY A 722 0.00 -14.82 -44.02
CA GLY A 722 -0.25 -15.44 -42.73
C GLY A 722 -1.73 -15.32 -42.37
N SER A 723 -2.47 -16.40 -42.58
CA SER A 723 -3.93 -16.47 -42.55
C SER A 723 -4.54 -16.37 -41.14
N SER A 724 -4.70 -15.15 -40.64
CA SER A 724 -5.84 -14.81 -39.78
C SER A 724 -6.52 -13.59 -40.41
N GLY A 725 -7.75 -13.74 -40.88
CA GLY A 725 -8.52 -12.64 -41.47
C GLY A 725 -8.63 -11.43 -40.52
N ASN A 726 -8.93 -10.27 -41.09
CA ASN A 726 -9.06 -9.02 -40.34
C ASN A 726 -9.99 -9.21 -39.14
N ALA A 727 -9.45 -9.10 -37.93
CA ALA A 727 -10.24 -9.19 -36.71
C ALA A 727 -10.93 -7.84 -36.49
N PRO A 728 -12.26 -7.80 -36.29
CA PRO A 728 -12.95 -6.55 -36.00
C PRO A 728 -12.32 -5.92 -34.75
N TYR A 729 -12.20 -4.60 -34.77
CA TYR A 729 -11.59 -3.77 -33.73
C TYR A 729 -10.11 -4.08 -33.44
N PHE A 730 -9.45 -4.81 -34.35
CA PHE A 730 -8.09 -5.32 -34.18
C PHE A 730 -7.90 -6.16 -32.91
N ASN A 731 -8.98 -6.77 -32.41
CA ASN A 731 -8.98 -7.45 -31.13
C ASN A 731 -9.30 -8.94 -31.28
N PRO A 732 -8.29 -9.82 -31.24
CA PRO A 732 -8.51 -11.26 -31.34
C PRO A 732 -9.00 -11.90 -30.04
N HIS A 733 -9.19 -11.13 -28.95
CA HIS A 733 -9.82 -11.62 -27.72
C HIS A 733 -11.34 -11.46 -27.73
N LEU A 734 -11.94 -10.97 -28.82
CA LEU A 734 -13.39 -10.92 -28.98
C LEU A 734 -13.94 -12.32 -29.23
N LEU A 735 -14.33 -13.00 -28.15
CA LEU A 735 -14.80 -14.39 -28.17
C LEU A 735 -16.27 -14.55 -28.58
N ALA A 736 -17.03 -13.48 -28.79
CA ALA A 736 -18.44 -13.59 -29.16
C ALA A 736 -18.75 -12.60 -30.28
N SER A 737 -19.16 -13.13 -31.43
CA SER A 737 -19.41 -12.37 -32.66
C SER A 737 -20.88 -12.36 -33.08
N SER A 738 -21.82 -12.57 -32.15
CA SER A 738 -23.24 -12.41 -32.48
C SER A 738 -23.54 -10.97 -32.89
N PRO A 739 -24.56 -10.73 -33.74
CA PRO A 739 -24.93 -9.37 -34.15
C PRO A 739 -25.13 -8.41 -32.96
N GLU A 740 -25.80 -8.89 -31.91
CA GLU A 740 -26.01 -8.15 -30.66
C GLU A 740 -24.71 -7.78 -29.95
N ARG A 741 -23.75 -8.71 -29.91
CA ARG A 741 -22.43 -8.49 -29.30
C ARG A 741 -21.60 -7.48 -30.09
N MET A 742 -21.64 -7.57 -31.41
CA MET A 742 -20.95 -6.62 -32.28
C MET A 742 -21.54 -5.22 -32.16
N GLU A 743 -22.87 -5.10 -32.06
CA GLU A 743 -23.54 -3.82 -31.86
C GLU A 743 -23.24 -3.22 -30.47
N LEU A 744 -23.22 -4.02 -29.41
CA LEU A 744 -22.79 -3.55 -28.08
C LEU A 744 -21.35 -3.01 -28.11
N HIS A 745 -20.44 -3.76 -28.72
CA HIS A 745 -19.04 -3.36 -28.81
C HIS A 745 -18.86 -2.08 -29.66
N LYS A 746 -19.62 -1.97 -30.76
CA LYS A 746 -19.71 -0.75 -31.59
C LYS A 746 -20.19 0.45 -30.79
N ASN A 747 -21.21 0.28 -29.96
CA ASN A 747 -21.73 1.34 -29.10
C ASN A 747 -20.69 1.82 -28.06
N LEU A 748 -19.92 0.89 -27.49
CA LEU A 748 -18.85 1.22 -26.53
C LEU A 748 -17.70 1.99 -27.21
N TRP A 749 -17.29 1.59 -28.41
CA TRP A 749 -16.33 2.36 -29.20
C TRP A 749 -16.87 3.73 -29.58
N ARG A 750 -18.11 3.81 -30.08
CA ARG A 750 -18.75 5.10 -30.42
C ARG A 750 -18.73 6.05 -29.23
N ARG A 751 -19.05 5.55 -28.03
CA ARG A 751 -18.99 6.33 -26.79
C ARG A 751 -17.56 6.78 -26.46
N LEU A 752 -16.58 5.87 -26.54
CA LEU A 752 -15.18 6.21 -26.29
C LEU A 752 -14.68 7.30 -27.25
N LEU A 753 -14.95 7.17 -28.55
CA LEU A 753 -14.52 8.11 -29.58
C LEU A 753 -15.16 9.51 -29.45
N GLN A 754 -16.23 9.66 -28.65
CA GLN A 754 -16.83 10.98 -28.37
C GLN A 754 -15.95 11.84 -27.43
N ASP A 755 -15.17 11.21 -26.55
CA ASP A 755 -14.45 11.88 -25.47
C ASP A 755 -12.93 11.98 -25.71
N VAL A 756 -12.42 11.34 -26.78
CA VAL A 756 -10.99 11.26 -27.12
C VAL A 756 -10.70 11.85 -28.49
N SER A 757 -9.49 12.34 -28.68
CA SER A 757 -8.96 12.69 -30.01
C SER A 757 -8.43 11.42 -30.69
N VAL A 758 -8.74 11.26 -31.97
CA VAL A 758 -8.42 10.02 -32.71
C VAL A 758 -7.59 10.35 -33.94
N TYR A 759 -6.48 9.64 -34.12
CA TYR A 759 -5.55 9.86 -35.21
C TYR A 759 -5.29 8.56 -35.97
N LEU A 760 -5.11 8.66 -37.28
CA LEU A 760 -4.49 7.64 -38.10
C LEU A 760 -2.98 7.92 -38.19
N PHE A 761 -2.17 7.06 -37.57
CA PHE A 761 -0.72 7.22 -37.48
C PHE A 761 0.00 6.26 -38.42
N ASN A 762 0.85 6.78 -39.31
CA ASN A 762 1.66 5.97 -40.21
C ASN A 762 3.05 5.68 -39.63
N SER A 763 3.21 4.51 -39.02
CA SER A 763 4.50 4.01 -38.52
C SER A 763 5.57 3.74 -39.60
N GLY A 764 5.19 3.79 -40.88
CA GLY A 764 6.11 3.72 -42.02
C GLY A 764 6.76 5.06 -42.37
N ALA A 765 6.12 6.18 -42.00
CA ALA A 765 6.55 7.54 -42.32
C ALA A 765 6.89 8.40 -41.08
N GLY A 766 6.32 8.08 -39.92
CA GLY A 766 6.55 8.79 -38.66
C GLY A 766 7.06 7.90 -37.53
N GLY A 767 7.67 8.51 -36.51
CA GLY A 767 8.25 7.85 -35.34
C GLY A 767 7.70 8.36 -34.01
N ALA A 768 8.35 8.00 -32.90
CA ALA A 768 7.90 8.41 -31.57
C ALA A 768 7.90 9.94 -31.38
N ALA A 769 8.78 10.67 -32.08
CA ALA A 769 8.80 12.14 -32.05
C ALA A 769 7.49 12.75 -32.56
N ASP A 770 6.90 12.20 -33.63
CA ASP A 770 5.63 12.67 -34.18
C ASP A 770 4.47 12.41 -33.21
N LEU A 771 4.47 11.27 -32.52
CA LEU A 771 3.50 10.98 -31.45
C LEU A 771 3.63 11.98 -30.29
N LYS A 772 4.86 12.25 -29.83
CA LYS A 772 5.12 13.23 -28.77
C LYS A 772 4.62 14.61 -29.17
N LYS A 773 4.91 15.04 -30.39
CA LYS A 773 4.44 16.32 -30.93
C LYS A 773 2.90 16.38 -30.94
N ALA A 774 2.24 15.31 -31.37
CA ALA A 774 0.77 15.24 -31.41
C ALA A 774 0.11 15.34 -30.02
N VAL A 775 0.75 14.84 -28.95
CA VAL A 775 0.14 14.82 -27.60
C VAL A 775 0.65 15.93 -26.66
N THR A 776 1.86 16.45 -26.87
CA THR A 776 2.46 17.49 -26.02
C THR A 776 2.42 18.89 -26.64
N GLY A 777 2.29 19.01 -27.96
CA GLY A 777 2.33 20.29 -28.67
C GLY A 777 3.70 20.96 -28.72
N VAL A 778 4.77 20.31 -28.23
CA VAL A 778 6.14 20.82 -28.19
C VAL A 778 6.98 20.12 -29.25
N GLU A 779 7.71 20.87 -30.07
CA GLU A 779 8.83 20.34 -30.86
C GLU A 779 10.04 20.24 -29.91
N ASP A 780 10.57 19.02 -29.72
CA ASP A 780 11.77 18.78 -28.90
C ASP A 780 13.00 19.53 -29.46
#